data_AF-A0A352TTH8-F1
#
_entry.id   AF-A0A352TTH8-F1
#
_cell.length_a   1.000
_cell.length_b   1.000
_cell.length_c   1.000
_cell.angle_alpha   90.00
_cell.angle_beta   90.00
_cell.angle_gamma   90.00
#
_symmetry.space_group_name_H-M   'P 1'
#
loop_
_entity.id
_entity.type
_entity.pdbx_description
1 polymer ?
#
loop_
_entity_poly.entity_id
_entity_poly.type
_entity_poly.pdbx_seq_one_letter_code
_entity_poly.pdbx_strand_id
1 'polypeptide(L)'
;MTYLKWMIGLLLILGLGSCQEEINEGRLIVPATITFDSDLIHYTDDDVPSLKEGVLVSHNYYENLDDLLIIDSSRVDWDTQGIYQINYYVTTPYQVTTKAVRDVTVLEGREEALKIYPAIIGLKDITYYIGDILPNYLEDIVAFDLNDGYITDQLIIDDTSVDYDTVGTYQVRYSVMNSQTLITTETITITVLQPVISSDTELHILYINDLHGAILEDGNQMGIVHIASYVDYVESQEDHVLFISGGDLLQGSLLSNYYFGAPIIEALNFMNHEAFTLGNHEFDWGLNVILNYFNGNHDIQANYPLLAANVFYSNTETQPEGIQPYTIVTRGDLRIGIIGTIGYGLESSIATSRVTGYEFRDPVTYVSYYANYLRSNEEVDLVFAIDHGARSDTNQGIGNLTGSSRVDAMFNGHTHQNSLTFISREGLDMPVMQSAAYGQVVGHLTLDMSRNGLENYQAQNLGFNQMPNNMTINPEIEALIESYYDQIEPLITNVILPSSSYYSRNDLTQYMAKLMALKTNAVVGIHNGGGTRTDLAYNEGITVAKLYEIFPFDNRIKTVYLKGSVIQALMSSFSSSEVFVLNNMTFVDDEDYLVATNDYLFDKDTLPFLSGTGMMDTGLYIRDIFLSVVETQAEMYSSFSMTYDIVFPLGAWLTILDLRRYDGTFL
;
A
#
# COMPACT_ATOMS: atom_id res chain seq x y z
N MET A 1 -86.26 -5.58 15.04
CA MET A 1 -86.15 -7.05 14.82
C MET A 1 -85.67 -7.47 13.43
N THR A 2 -85.69 -6.61 12.40
CA THR A 2 -85.15 -6.94 11.06
C THR A 2 -83.76 -6.35 10.78
N TYR A 3 -83.35 -5.28 11.48
CA TYR A 3 -81.97 -4.76 11.45
C TYR A 3 -81.01 -5.51 12.40
N LEU A 4 -81.54 -6.13 13.46
CA LEU A 4 -80.75 -6.85 14.46
C LEU A 4 -80.22 -8.21 13.96
N LYS A 5 -80.87 -8.80 12.94
CA LYS A 5 -80.44 -10.06 12.31
C LYS A 5 -79.30 -9.89 11.30
N TRP A 6 -79.06 -8.68 10.81
CA TRP A 6 -77.94 -8.38 9.89
C TRP A 6 -76.65 -8.01 10.64
N MET A 7 -76.73 -7.38 11.81
CA MET A 7 -75.53 -7.11 12.62
C MET A 7 -75.01 -8.35 13.36
N ILE A 8 -75.89 -9.23 13.86
CA ILE A 8 -75.47 -10.45 14.58
C ILE A 8 -74.85 -11.47 13.61
N GLY A 9 -75.29 -11.52 12.34
CA GLY A 9 -74.68 -12.36 11.30
C GLY A 9 -73.31 -11.89 10.83
N LEU A 10 -73.02 -10.58 10.89
CA LEU A 10 -71.71 -10.02 10.55
C LEU A 10 -70.73 -10.09 11.73
N LEU A 11 -71.23 -10.00 12.97
CA LEU A 11 -70.43 -10.16 14.20
C LEU A 11 -70.04 -11.62 14.48
N LEU A 12 -70.85 -12.60 14.05
CA LEU A 12 -70.51 -14.03 14.11
C LEU A 12 -69.45 -14.47 13.07
N ILE A 13 -69.26 -13.70 11.98
CA ILE A 13 -68.20 -13.93 10.97
C ILE A 13 -66.91 -13.17 11.34
N LEU A 14 -67.00 -12.17 12.22
CA LEU A 14 -65.87 -11.42 12.74
C LEU A 14 -65.42 -11.88 14.14
N GLY A 15 -66.02 -12.94 14.70
CA GLY A 15 -65.48 -13.67 15.85
C GLY A 15 -65.22 -12.83 17.12
N LEU A 16 -65.82 -11.64 17.21
CA LEU A 16 -65.71 -10.74 18.35
C LEU A 16 -66.96 -10.87 19.21
N GLY A 17 -66.78 -11.52 20.37
CA GLY A 17 -67.45 -11.15 21.63
C GLY A 17 -68.84 -11.71 21.88
N SER A 18 -68.92 -12.67 22.80
CA SER A 18 -70.05 -12.76 23.73
C SER A 18 -69.79 -11.81 24.91
N CYS A 19 -70.41 -10.62 24.90
CA CYS A 19 -70.66 -9.84 26.12
C CYS A 19 -72.16 -9.52 26.17
N GLN A 20 -72.83 -9.93 27.24
CA GLN A 20 -74.24 -9.64 27.52
C GLN A 20 -74.37 -8.22 28.06
N GLU A 21 -75.04 -7.32 27.35
CA GLU A 21 -75.53 -6.04 27.89
C GLU A 21 -77.03 -6.17 28.23
N GLU A 22 -77.43 -5.86 29.47
CA GLU A 22 -78.82 -5.81 29.92
C GLU A 22 -79.29 -4.35 30.10
N ILE A 23 -80.53 -4.06 29.69
CA ILE A 23 -81.17 -2.74 29.84
C ILE A 23 -82.14 -2.80 31.01
N ASN A 24 -81.94 -1.98 32.04
CA ASN A 24 -82.90 -1.80 33.14
C ASN A 24 -83.33 -0.32 33.24
N GLU A 25 -84.64 -0.07 33.33
CA GLU A 25 -85.27 1.26 33.45
C GLU A 25 -84.80 2.35 32.47
N GLY A 26 -84.50 1.97 31.22
CA GLY A 26 -84.25 2.92 30.13
C GLY A 26 -82.91 3.66 30.20
N ARG A 27 -81.95 3.19 31.01
CA ARG A 27 -80.54 3.60 30.94
C ARG A 27 -79.67 2.37 30.67
N LEU A 28 -78.68 2.51 29.79
CA LEU A 28 -77.72 1.45 29.49
C LEU A 28 -76.83 1.25 30.72
N ILE A 29 -76.87 0.07 31.34
CA ILE A 29 -75.98 -0.29 32.44
C ILE A 29 -74.77 -0.97 31.82
N VAL A 30 -73.67 -0.23 31.70
CA VAL A 30 -72.43 -0.76 31.14
C VAL A 30 -71.44 -0.95 32.29
N PRO A 31 -70.81 -2.13 32.44
CA PRO A 31 -69.70 -2.28 33.36
C PRO A 31 -68.50 -1.43 32.90
N ALA A 32 -67.68 -0.97 33.85
CA ALA A 32 -66.36 -0.45 33.50
C ALA A 32 -65.49 -1.60 32.97
N THR A 33 -64.53 -1.31 32.09
CA THR A 33 -63.55 -2.29 31.65
C THR A 33 -62.23 -1.99 32.34
N ILE A 34 -61.63 -3.02 32.94
CA ILE A 34 -60.27 -2.97 33.50
C ILE A 34 -59.39 -3.74 32.53
N THR A 35 -58.36 -3.08 31.99
CA THR A 35 -57.36 -3.69 31.10
C THR A 35 -55.96 -3.51 31.69
N PHE A 36 -55.09 -4.47 31.41
CA PHE A 36 -53.69 -4.43 31.82
C PHE A 36 -52.81 -4.25 30.60
N ASP A 37 -51.74 -3.47 30.73
CA ASP A 37 -50.70 -3.33 29.72
C ASP A 37 -49.91 -4.64 29.47
N SER A 38 -49.85 -5.52 30.47
CA SER A 38 -49.40 -6.91 30.37
C SER A 38 -50.25 -7.83 31.26
N ASP A 39 -50.39 -9.11 30.89
CA ASP A 39 -51.14 -10.06 31.70
C ASP A 39 -50.40 -10.52 32.97
N LEU A 40 -49.11 -10.17 33.11
CA LEU A 40 -48.22 -10.68 34.16
C LEU A 40 -47.33 -9.58 34.75
N ILE A 41 -47.26 -9.51 36.07
CA ILE A 41 -46.28 -8.67 36.80
C ILE A 41 -45.17 -9.58 37.35
N HIS A 42 -43.91 -9.17 37.17
CA HIS A 42 -42.75 -9.79 37.80
C HIS A 42 -42.24 -8.92 38.95
N TYR A 43 -41.94 -9.54 40.09
CA TYR A 43 -41.43 -8.85 41.27
C TYR A 43 -40.08 -9.44 41.75
N THR A 44 -39.15 -8.56 42.10
CA THR A 44 -37.86 -8.82 42.76
C THR A 44 -37.61 -7.76 43.86
N ASP A 45 -36.95 -8.15 44.94
CA ASP A 45 -37.16 -7.77 46.36
C ASP A 45 -36.94 -6.31 46.84
N ASP A 46 -36.76 -5.30 45.98
CA ASP A 46 -36.28 -3.98 46.44
C ASP A 46 -37.32 -2.85 46.55
N ASP A 47 -38.58 -3.06 46.16
CA ASP A 47 -39.74 -2.23 46.54
C ASP A 47 -41.02 -2.81 45.92
N VAL A 48 -42.07 -3.08 46.70
CA VAL A 48 -43.34 -3.62 46.18
C VAL A 48 -43.83 -2.73 45.03
N PRO A 49 -43.96 -3.26 43.80
CA PRO A 49 -44.22 -2.45 42.63
C PRO A 49 -45.60 -1.83 42.77
N SER A 50 -45.77 -0.61 42.25
CA SER A 50 -47.06 0.05 42.25
C SER A 50 -48.06 -0.81 41.48
N LEU A 51 -48.92 -1.53 42.20
CA LEU A 51 -49.90 -2.44 41.59
C LEU A 51 -50.95 -1.71 40.74
N LYS A 52 -50.97 -0.37 40.79
CA LYS A 52 -51.82 0.49 39.95
C LYS A 52 -51.16 0.84 38.60
N GLU A 53 -49.84 0.72 38.49
CA GLU A 53 -49.11 1.01 37.26
C GLU A 53 -49.46 0.01 36.16
N GLY A 54 -49.69 0.49 34.94
CA GLY A 54 -50.13 -0.33 33.81
C GLY A 54 -51.59 -0.80 33.83
N VAL A 55 -52.37 -0.44 34.86
CA VAL A 55 -53.82 -0.73 34.92
C VAL A 55 -54.60 0.45 34.35
N LEU A 56 -55.38 0.20 33.29
CA LEU A 56 -56.27 1.20 32.71
C LEU A 56 -57.72 0.84 33.02
N VAL A 57 -58.45 1.77 33.66
CA VAL A 57 -59.90 1.67 33.85
C VAL A 57 -60.60 2.58 32.87
N SER A 58 -61.46 2.00 32.03
CA SER A 58 -62.22 2.75 31.04
C SER A 58 -63.72 2.48 31.16
N HIS A 59 -64.54 3.47 30.83
CA HIS A 59 -65.98 3.33 30.71
C HIS A 59 -66.49 4.25 29.61
N ASN A 60 -67.41 3.76 28.77
CA ASN A 60 -67.89 4.46 27.57
C ASN A 60 -68.61 5.81 27.82
N TYR A 61 -68.79 6.21 29.08
CA TYR A 61 -69.60 7.39 29.46
C TYR A 61 -69.01 8.21 30.62
N TYR A 62 -67.97 7.71 31.30
CA TYR A 62 -67.37 8.39 32.45
C TYR A 62 -65.87 8.49 32.24
N GLU A 63 -65.34 9.70 32.42
CA GLU A 63 -63.90 9.98 32.38
C GLU A 63 -63.34 9.98 33.82
N ASN A 64 -62.11 9.47 34.00
CA ASN A 64 -61.39 9.33 35.28
C ASN A 64 -62.10 8.47 36.36
N LEU A 65 -62.09 7.15 36.15
CA LEU A 65 -62.53 6.16 37.16
C LEU A 65 -61.36 5.59 38.00
N ASP A 66 -60.12 6.04 37.78
CA ASP A 66 -58.93 5.49 38.41
C ASP A 66 -58.91 5.63 39.94
N ASP A 67 -59.61 6.62 40.49
CA ASP A 67 -59.74 6.84 41.94
C ASP A 67 -60.72 5.87 42.61
N LEU A 68 -61.51 5.13 41.81
CA LEU A 68 -62.46 4.13 42.29
C LEU A 68 -61.91 2.70 42.19
N LEU A 69 -60.69 2.53 41.67
CA LEU A 69 -60.03 1.23 41.58
C LEU A 69 -59.60 0.75 42.97
N ILE A 70 -60.07 -0.43 43.35
CA ILE A 70 -59.68 -1.13 44.56
C ILE A 70 -58.86 -2.35 44.16
N ILE A 71 -57.65 -2.45 44.70
CA ILE A 71 -56.71 -3.54 44.44
C ILE A 71 -56.62 -4.41 45.69
N ASP A 72 -56.92 -5.70 45.56
CA ASP A 72 -56.82 -6.69 46.62
C ASP A 72 -55.72 -7.70 46.30
N SER A 73 -54.55 -7.49 46.93
CA SER A 73 -53.38 -8.36 46.89
C SER A 73 -53.20 -9.18 48.17
N SER A 74 -54.20 -9.24 49.05
CA SER A 74 -54.09 -9.91 50.35
C SER A 74 -53.80 -11.41 50.30
N ARG A 75 -53.89 -12.02 49.11
CA ARG A 75 -53.61 -13.44 48.85
C ARG A 75 -52.23 -13.69 48.22
N VAL A 76 -51.46 -12.65 47.97
CA VAL A 76 -50.09 -12.78 47.48
C VAL A 76 -49.16 -12.88 48.68
N ASP A 77 -48.42 -13.97 48.76
CA ASP A 77 -47.29 -14.13 49.67
C ASP A 77 -46.04 -13.65 48.94
N TRP A 78 -45.61 -12.42 49.25
CA TRP A 78 -44.50 -11.76 48.57
C TRP A 78 -43.13 -12.32 48.93
N ASP A 79 -43.05 -13.10 50.01
CA ASP A 79 -41.80 -13.71 50.49
C ASP A 79 -41.62 -15.13 49.95
N THR A 80 -42.62 -15.69 49.28
CA THR A 80 -42.60 -17.07 48.80
C THR A 80 -42.72 -17.14 47.28
N GLN A 81 -41.73 -17.74 46.62
CA GLN A 81 -41.73 -17.90 45.17
C GLN A 81 -42.99 -18.64 44.68
N GLY A 82 -43.68 -18.06 43.70
CA GLY A 82 -44.89 -18.64 43.16
C GLY A 82 -45.66 -17.69 42.25
N ILE A 83 -46.69 -18.23 41.60
CA ILE A 83 -47.65 -17.43 40.84
C ILE A 83 -48.89 -17.23 41.72
N TYR A 84 -49.23 -15.98 42.00
CA TYR A 84 -50.39 -15.58 42.79
C TYR A 84 -51.33 -14.73 41.95
N GLN A 85 -52.57 -14.56 42.42
CA GLN A 85 -53.58 -13.77 41.71
C GLN A 85 -53.95 -12.53 42.52
N ILE A 86 -53.90 -11.36 41.87
CA ILE A 86 -54.36 -10.08 42.41
C ILE A 86 -55.72 -9.77 41.80
N ASN A 87 -56.67 -9.36 42.64
CA ASN A 87 -58.01 -8.99 42.19
C ASN A 87 -58.16 -7.47 42.12
N TYR A 88 -58.66 -6.99 40.99
CA TYR A 88 -58.94 -5.58 40.74
C TYR A 88 -60.44 -5.38 40.65
N TYR A 89 -60.96 -4.39 41.37
CA TYR A 89 -62.38 -4.07 41.39
C TYR A 89 -62.61 -2.61 41.06
N VAL A 90 -63.59 -2.35 40.19
CA VAL A 90 -64.14 -1.01 39.97
C VAL A 90 -65.64 -1.10 40.08
N THR A 91 -66.22 -0.29 40.96
CA THR A 91 -67.67 -0.17 41.09
C THR A 91 -68.10 1.16 40.53
N THR A 92 -68.97 1.14 39.51
CA THR A 92 -69.51 2.38 38.93
C THR A 92 -70.47 3.06 39.92
N PRO A 93 -70.76 4.37 39.76
CA PRO A 93 -71.70 5.09 40.64
C PRO A 93 -73.11 4.47 40.74
N TYR A 94 -73.49 3.60 39.79
CA TYR A 94 -74.75 2.85 39.81
C TYR A 94 -74.64 1.45 40.43
N GLN A 95 -73.58 1.22 41.22
CA GLN A 95 -73.33 -0.01 41.98
C GLN A 95 -73.09 -1.28 41.14
N VAL A 96 -72.57 -1.13 39.93
CA VAL A 96 -72.10 -2.28 39.13
C VAL A 96 -70.60 -2.45 39.32
N THR A 97 -70.21 -3.57 39.92
CA THR A 97 -68.81 -3.92 40.16
C THR A 97 -68.28 -4.81 39.06
N THR A 98 -67.19 -4.37 38.42
CA THR A 98 -66.39 -5.20 37.53
C THR A 98 -65.19 -5.73 38.30
N LYS A 99 -64.91 -7.02 38.12
CA LYS A 99 -63.72 -7.68 38.65
C LYS A 99 -62.81 -8.10 37.50
N ALA A 100 -61.52 -7.77 37.61
CA ALA A 100 -60.47 -8.35 36.80
C ALA A 100 -59.45 -9.05 37.71
N VAL A 101 -58.72 -10.02 37.17
CA VAL A 101 -57.68 -10.77 37.88
C VAL A 101 -56.41 -10.69 37.05
N ARG A 102 -55.29 -10.37 37.69
CA ARG A 102 -53.95 -10.39 37.08
C ARG A 102 -53.08 -11.35 37.86
N ASP A 103 -52.33 -12.18 37.16
CA ASP A 103 -51.35 -13.05 37.79
C ASP A 103 -50.08 -12.24 38.12
N VAL A 104 -49.49 -12.50 39.27
CA VAL A 104 -48.18 -11.96 39.67
C VAL A 104 -47.26 -13.13 39.96
N THR A 105 -46.07 -13.12 39.36
CA THR A 105 -45.04 -14.11 39.67
C THR A 105 -44.06 -13.48 40.63
N VAL A 106 -44.05 -13.98 41.86
CA VAL A 106 -43.00 -13.69 42.85
C VAL A 106 -41.84 -14.61 42.53
N LEU A 107 -40.70 -14.02 42.17
CA LEU A 107 -39.49 -14.75 41.83
C LEU A 107 -38.54 -14.76 43.04
N GLU A 108 -37.78 -15.84 43.21
CA GLU A 108 -36.75 -15.93 44.26
C GLU A 108 -35.66 -14.89 43.99
N GLY A 109 -35.40 -14.00 44.95
CA GLY A 109 -34.34 -13.02 44.88
C GLY A 109 -32.96 -13.71 44.83
N ARG A 110 -32.27 -13.57 43.71
CA ARG A 110 -30.81 -13.77 43.64
C ARG A 110 -30.13 -12.46 43.27
N GLU A 111 -29.64 -11.76 44.28
CA GLU A 111 -28.35 -11.09 44.12
C GLU A 111 -27.27 -12.18 44.06
N GLU A 112 -26.96 -12.66 42.85
CA GLU A 112 -25.55 -12.87 42.53
C GLU A 112 -25.18 -11.68 41.67
N ALA A 113 -24.21 -10.86 42.10
CA ALA A 113 -23.56 -9.90 41.21
C ALA A 113 -23.23 -10.66 39.92
N LEU A 114 -23.73 -10.16 38.77
CA LEU A 114 -23.50 -10.79 37.47
C LEU A 114 -21.99 -11.04 37.35
N LYS A 115 -21.60 -12.32 37.37
CA LYS A 115 -20.22 -12.74 37.18
C LYS A 115 -19.88 -12.49 35.72
N ILE A 116 -19.41 -11.29 35.43
CA ILE A 116 -18.91 -10.93 34.12
C ILE A 116 -17.46 -11.41 34.09
N TYR A 117 -17.22 -12.42 33.26
CA TYR A 117 -15.88 -12.91 33.03
C TYR A 117 -15.18 -12.01 32.02
N PRO A 118 -13.87 -11.79 32.14
CA PRO A 118 -13.11 -11.06 31.14
C PRO A 118 -13.12 -11.79 29.79
N ALA A 119 -13.06 -11.07 28.68
CA ALA A 119 -12.95 -11.64 27.33
C ALA A 119 -11.53 -11.49 26.80
N ILE A 120 -11.05 -12.50 26.08
CA ILE A 120 -9.78 -12.46 25.33
C ILE A 120 -10.13 -12.46 23.84
N ILE A 121 -9.68 -11.45 23.12
CA ILE A 121 -9.98 -11.22 21.70
C ILE A 121 -8.67 -11.20 20.94
N GLY A 122 -8.67 -11.72 19.71
CA GLY A 122 -7.49 -11.71 18.82
C GLY A 122 -6.67 -13.01 18.84
N LEU A 123 -7.09 -14.01 19.62
CA LEU A 123 -6.43 -15.33 19.65
C LEU A 123 -6.46 -16.00 18.27
N LYS A 124 -5.29 -16.46 17.82
CA LYS A 124 -5.08 -17.18 16.57
C LYS A 124 -4.08 -18.32 16.84
N ASP A 125 -4.27 -19.44 16.16
CA ASP A 125 -3.27 -20.51 16.14
C ASP A 125 -1.98 -19.99 15.48
N ILE A 126 -0.83 -20.49 15.94
CA ILE A 126 0.51 -20.05 15.51
C ILE A 126 1.24 -21.21 14.83
N THR A 127 1.94 -20.93 13.74
CA THR A 127 2.91 -21.85 13.16
C THR A 127 4.32 -21.30 13.40
N TYR A 128 5.17 -22.11 14.02
CA TYR A 128 6.56 -21.80 14.34
C TYR A 128 7.49 -22.75 13.59
N TYR A 129 8.49 -22.23 12.89
CA TYR A 129 9.52 -23.06 12.28
C TYR A 129 10.73 -23.15 13.21
N ILE A 130 11.24 -24.36 13.44
CA ILE A 130 12.39 -24.59 14.32
C ILE A 130 13.56 -23.69 13.88
N GLY A 131 14.09 -22.90 14.80
CA GLY A 131 15.17 -21.94 14.56
C GLY A 131 14.71 -20.49 14.33
N ASP A 132 13.41 -20.25 14.17
CA ASP A 132 12.85 -18.90 14.12
C ASP A 132 12.89 -18.22 15.50
N ILE A 133 12.72 -16.89 15.50
CA ILE A 133 12.46 -16.10 16.71
C ILE A 133 11.17 -16.59 17.35
N LEU A 134 11.17 -16.75 18.68
CA LEU A 134 10.00 -17.20 19.43
C LEU A 134 8.79 -16.28 19.17
N PRO A 135 7.57 -16.83 19.00
CA PRO A 135 6.38 -16.03 18.70
C PRO A 135 6.08 -14.99 19.79
N ASN A 136 5.67 -13.79 19.38
CA ASN A 136 5.16 -12.79 20.31
C ASN A 136 3.69 -13.08 20.66
N TYR A 137 3.48 -13.76 21.78
CA TYR A 137 2.16 -14.15 22.26
C TYR A 137 1.21 -12.99 22.66
N LEU A 138 1.66 -11.74 22.62
CA LEU A 138 0.82 -10.57 22.90
C LEU A 138 0.44 -9.77 21.64
N GLU A 139 0.93 -10.15 20.47
CA GLU A 139 0.62 -9.47 19.22
C GLU A 139 -0.88 -9.58 18.88
N ASP A 140 -1.52 -8.46 18.55
CA ASP A 140 -2.95 -8.33 18.24
C ASP A 140 -3.95 -8.82 19.30
N ILE A 141 -3.49 -9.13 20.52
CA ILE A 141 -4.34 -9.67 21.58
C ILE A 141 -4.80 -8.57 22.53
N VAL A 142 -6.11 -8.60 22.82
CA VAL A 142 -6.75 -7.66 23.76
C VAL A 142 -7.56 -8.45 24.77
N ALA A 143 -7.30 -8.21 26.06
CA ALA A 143 -8.17 -8.64 27.14
C ALA A 143 -8.99 -7.46 27.68
N PHE A 144 -10.30 -7.66 27.82
CA PHE A 144 -11.24 -6.63 28.24
C PHE A 144 -12.31 -7.20 29.18
N ASP A 145 -12.66 -6.44 30.22
CA ASP A 145 -13.76 -6.72 31.15
C ASP A 145 -14.69 -5.50 31.23
N LEU A 146 -16.00 -5.72 31.34
CA LEU A 146 -16.98 -4.61 31.35
C LEU A 146 -16.86 -3.71 32.59
N ASN A 147 -16.35 -4.22 33.71
CA ASN A 147 -16.18 -3.48 34.95
C ASN A 147 -14.77 -2.86 35.06
N ASP A 148 -13.76 -3.57 34.57
CA ASP A 148 -12.35 -3.16 34.72
C ASP A 148 -11.74 -2.49 33.46
N GLY A 149 -12.44 -2.52 32.33
CA GLY A 149 -11.95 -2.00 31.06
C GLY A 149 -10.88 -2.90 30.43
N TYR A 150 -9.87 -2.30 29.80
CA TYR A 150 -8.76 -3.04 29.21
C TYR A 150 -7.83 -3.57 30.30
N ILE A 151 -7.71 -4.89 30.36
CA ILE A 151 -6.87 -5.61 31.33
C ILE A 151 -5.83 -6.49 30.62
N THR A 152 -5.42 -6.08 29.42
CA THR A 152 -4.45 -6.83 28.58
C THR A 152 -3.12 -7.02 29.28
N ASP A 153 -2.66 -6.00 30.04
CA ASP A 153 -1.43 -6.07 30.84
C ASP A 153 -1.49 -7.08 32.00
N GLN A 154 -2.67 -7.64 32.29
CA GLN A 154 -2.88 -8.64 33.35
C GLN A 154 -2.94 -10.07 32.81
N LEU A 155 -2.76 -10.24 31.50
CA LEU A 155 -2.85 -11.53 30.84
C LEU A 155 -1.60 -12.38 31.14
N ILE A 156 -1.83 -13.63 31.53
CA ILE A 156 -0.82 -14.62 31.86
C ILE A 156 -0.81 -15.66 30.75
N ILE A 157 0.36 -15.82 30.12
CA ILE A 157 0.60 -16.78 29.04
C ILE A 157 1.42 -17.93 29.62
N ASP A 158 0.92 -19.16 29.44
CA ASP A 158 1.58 -20.40 29.81
C ASP A 158 1.88 -21.20 28.54
N ASP A 159 3.12 -21.08 28.07
CA ASP A 159 3.69 -21.81 26.94
C ASP A 159 4.66 -22.90 27.40
N THR A 160 4.67 -23.26 28.69
CA THR A 160 5.66 -24.18 29.27
C THR A 160 5.63 -25.60 28.67
N SER A 161 4.55 -25.95 27.98
CA SER A 161 4.40 -27.23 27.29
C SER A 161 4.98 -27.23 25.87
N VAL A 162 5.29 -26.06 25.30
CA VAL A 162 5.80 -25.91 23.94
C VAL A 162 7.27 -26.26 23.91
N ASP A 163 7.61 -27.25 23.08
CA ASP A 163 8.99 -27.59 22.76
C ASP A 163 9.31 -27.07 21.36
N TYR A 164 10.00 -25.93 21.30
CA TYR A 164 10.35 -25.25 20.06
C TYR A 164 11.45 -25.97 19.26
N ASP A 165 12.07 -27.02 19.81
CA ASP A 165 13.09 -27.81 19.12
C ASP A 165 12.54 -29.13 18.56
N THR A 166 11.25 -29.40 18.74
CA THR A 166 10.61 -30.67 18.33
C THR A 166 9.40 -30.41 17.45
N VAL A 167 9.36 -31.02 16.26
CA VAL A 167 8.18 -30.95 15.38
C VAL A 167 6.97 -31.54 16.09
N GLY A 168 5.88 -30.78 16.14
CA GLY A 168 4.69 -31.19 16.87
C GLY A 168 3.64 -30.09 16.96
N THR A 169 2.57 -30.43 17.66
CA THR A 169 1.48 -29.50 17.94
C THR A 169 1.35 -29.37 19.45
N TYR A 170 1.48 -28.14 19.95
CA TYR A 170 1.47 -27.81 21.37
C TYR A 170 0.34 -26.84 21.68
N GLN A 171 0.05 -26.64 22.97
CA GLN A 171 -1.01 -25.77 23.43
C GLN A 171 -0.41 -24.65 24.27
N VAL A 172 -0.77 -23.41 23.94
CA VAL A 172 -0.42 -22.24 24.76
C VAL A 172 -1.68 -21.77 25.44
N ARG A 173 -1.63 -21.66 26.76
CA ARG A 173 -2.78 -21.26 27.58
C ARG A 173 -2.69 -19.78 27.91
N TYR A 174 -3.76 -19.07 27.60
CA TYR A 174 -3.98 -17.68 27.99
C TYR A 174 -4.92 -17.65 29.18
N SER A 175 -4.59 -16.88 30.21
CA SER A 175 -5.47 -16.68 31.35
C SER A 175 -5.46 -15.23 31.81
N VAL A 176 -6.62 -14.69 32.16
CA VAL A 176 -6.74 -13.33 32.67
C VAL A 176 -7.78 -13.31 33.78
N MET A 177 -7.45 -12.63 34.88
CA MET A 177 -8.29 -12.51 36.07
C MET A 177 -8.73 -11.05 36.22
N ASN A 178 -10.03 -10.84 36.45
CA ASN A 178 -10.57 -9.51 36.71
C ASN A 178 -10.52 -9.17 38.22
N SER A 179 -10.91 -7.94 38.59
CA SER A 179 -10.91 -7.44 39.97
C SER A 179 -11.85 -8.21 40.90
N GLN A 180 -12.83 -8.91 40.33
CA GLN A 180 -13.75 -9.79 41.05
C GLN A 180 -13.23 -11.22 41.19
N THR A 181 -11.96 -11.50 40.84
CA THR A 181 -11.31 -12.82 40.90
C THR A 181 -11.88 -13.86 39.93
N LEU A 182 -12.63 -13.42 38.90
CA LEU A 182 -13.13 -14.28 37.84
C LEU A 182 -12.05 -14.44 36.76
N ILE A 183 -11.80 -15.68 36.37
CA ILE A 183 -10.72 -16.04 35.44
C ILE A 183 -11.34 -16.55 34.15
N THR A 184 -10.90 -16.00 33.03
CA THR A 184 -11.10 -16.59 31.70
C THR A 184 -9.83 -17.30 31.28
N THR A 185 -9.97 -18.47 30.67
CA THR A 185 -8.85 -19.26 30.17
C THR A 185 -9.18 -19.75 28.78
N GLU A 186 -8.29 -19.46 27.84
CA GLU A 186 -8.39 -19.89 26.45
C GLU A 186 -7.08 -20.58 26.04
N THR A 187 -7.12 -21.36 24.97
CA THR A 187 -5.94 -22.03 24.44
C THR A 187 -5.84 -21.82 22.95
N ILE A 188 -4.63 -21.55 22.47
CA ILE A 188 -4.30 -21.60 21.05
C ILE A 188 -3.39 -22.80 20.79
N THR A 189 -3.44 -23.26 19.55
CA THR A 189 -2.56 -24.30 19.05
C THR A 189 -1.30 -23.65 18.48
N ILE A 190 -0.13 -24.12 18.88
CA ILE A 190 1.13 -23.81 18.20
C ILE A 190 1.64 -25.05 17.48
N THR A 191 1.81 -24.95 16.16
CA THR A 191 2.38 -26.02 15.33
C THR A 191 3.84 -25.71 15.08
N VAL A 192 4.73 -26.52 15.65
CA VAL A 192 6.16 -26.47 15.41
C VAL A 192 6.46 -27.34 14.19
N LEU A 193 7.00 -26.73 13.15
CA LEU A 193 7.39 -27.37 11.90
C LEU A 193 8.91 -27.28 11.71
N GLN A 194 9.46 -28.24 10.98
CA GLN A 194 10.84 -28.15 10.49
C GLN A 194 10.78 -28.03 8.96
N PRO A 195 11.51 -27.08 8.35
CA PRO A 195 11.64 -27.03 6.89
C PRO A 195 12.16 -28.37 6.38
N VAL A 196 11.50 -28.96 5.38
CA VAL A 196 11.90 -30.26 4.82
C VAL A 196 13.00 -30.03 3.80
N ILE A 197 14.19 -29.69 4.27
CA ILE A 197 15.38 -29.56 3.41
C ILE A 197 16.05 -30.93 3.37
N SER A 198 16.04 -31.60 2.22
CA SER A 198 16.47 -33.01 2.10
C SER A 198 17.98 -33.20 2.28
N SER A 199 18.76 -32.18 1.94
CA SER A 199 20.22 -32.11 2.05
C SER A 199 20.71 -30.67 2.18
N ASP A 200 21.91 -30.51 2.72
CA ASP A 200 22.61 -29.22 2.72
C ASP A 200 22.69 -28.67 1.29
N THR A 201 22.30 -27.41 1.12
CA THR A 201 22.07 -26.77 -0.18
C THR A 201 22.59 -25.35 -0.14
N GLU A 202 23.40 -24.96 -1.11
CA GLU A 202 23.79 -23.56 -1.31
C GLU A 202 22.83 -22.92 -2.31
N LEU A 203 22.25 -21.78 -1.95
CA LEU A 203 21.34 -21.01 -2.80
C LEU A 203 21.98 -19.66 -3.15
N HIS A 204 22.08 -19.37 -4.43
CA HIS A 204 22.70 -18.16 -4.96
C HIS A 204 21.63 -17.20 -5.47
N ILE A 205 21.64 -15.97 -4.99
CA ILE A 205 20.74 -14.91 -5.41
C ILE A 205 21.57 -13.80 -6.02
N LEU A 206 21.39 -13.61 -7.31
CA LEU A 206 21.93 -12.50 -8.08
C LEU A 206 20.91 -11.37 -8.13
N TYR A 207 21.36 -10.15 -7.86
CA TYR A 207 20.48 -9.00 -7.70
C TYR A 207 21.02 -7.76 -8.43
N ILE A 208 20.12 -7.06 -9.10
CA ILE A 208 20.35 -5.71 -9.61
C ILE A 208 19.18 -4.80 -9.24
N ASN A 209 19.47 -3.52 -9.05
CA ASN A 209 18.47 -2.47 -8.85
C ASN A 209 18.95 -1.21 -9.58
N ASP A 210 18.02 -0.30 -9.88
CA ASP A 210 18.36 1.03 -10.38
C ASP A 210 19.30 0.99 -11.60
N LEU A 211 19.07 0.06 -12.54
CA LEU A 211 19.88 -0.06 -13.75
C LEU A 211 19.77 1.22 -14.59
N HIS A 212 18.64 1.94 -14.50
CA HIS A 212 18.39 3.20 -15.19
C HIS A 212 18.79 3.18 -16.67
N GLY A 213 18.39 2.12 -17.39
CA GLY A 213 18.67 2.03 -18.81
C GLY A 213 20.15 1.80 -19.19
N ALA A 214 21.06 1.53 -18.24
CA ALA A 214 22.50 1.35 -18.49
C ALA A 214 22.80 0.03 -19.23
N ILE A 215 22.38 -0.03 -20.50
CA ILE A 215 22.47 -1.20 -21.38
C ILE A 215 23.91 -1.42 -21.86
N LEU A 216 24.61 -0.32 -22.20
CA LEU A 216 25.96 -0.36 -22.75
C LEU A 216 27.01 -0.19 -21.64
N GLU A 217 28.21 -0.71 -21.89
CA GLU A 217 29.38 -0.44 -21.04
C GLU A 217 29.79 1.04 -21.13
N ASP A 218 29.95 1.70 -19.98
CA ASP A 218 30.52 3.05 -19.89
C ASP A 218 31.23 3.26 -18.55
N GLY A 219 32.57 3.39 -18.60
CA GLY A 219 33.39 3.60 -17.41
C GLY A 219 33.29 2.44 -16.40
N ASN A 220 32.51 2.62 -15.34
CA ASN A 220 32.25 1.61 -14.32
C ASN A 220 30.87 0.93 -14.45
N GLN A 221 30.06 1.32 -15.43
CA GLN A 221 28.80 0.66 -15.77
C GLN A 221 29.11 -0.56 -16.62
N MET A 222 28.64 -1.73 -16.19
CA MET A 222 28.98 -3.00 -16.83
C MET A 222 28.18 -3.28 -18.11
N GLY A 223 27.06 -2.58 -18.32
CA GLY A 223 26.12 -2.94 -19.37
C GLY A 223 25.41 -4.27 -19.13
N ILE A 224 24.26 -4.46 -19.77
CA ILE A 224 23.41 -5.63 -19.53
C ILE A 224 24.04 -6.92 -20.07
N VAL A 225 24.83 -6.83 -21.14
CA VAL A 225 25.54 -7.98 -21.74
C VAL A 225 26.52 -8.60 -20.74
N HIS A 226 27.29 -7.76 -20.04
CA HIS A 226 28.28 -8.24 -19.08
C HIS A 226 27.61 -8.77 -17.79
N ILE A 227 26.51 -8.14 -17.36
CA ILE A 227 25.68 -8.65 -16.26
C ILE A 227 25.14 -10.04 -16.63
N ALA A 228 24.60 -10.22 -17.83
CA ALA A 228 24.09 -11.52 -18.28
C ALA A 228 25.19 -12.58 -18.36
N SER A 229 26.37 -12.20 -18.85
CA SER A 229 27.54 -13.07 -18.89
C SER A 229 27.95 -13.55 -17.49
N TYR A 230 27.75 -12.71 -16.47
CA TYR A 230 27.95 -13.09 -15.07
C TYR A 230 26.87 -14.01 -14.54
N VAL A 231 25.60 -13.76 -14.88
CA VAL A 231 24.50 -14.69 -14.55
C VAL A 231 24.77 -16.07 -15.15
N ASP A 232 25.05 -16.16 -16.45
CA ASP A 232 25.40 -17.41 -17.14
C ASP A 232 26.59 -18.12 -16.48
N TYR A 233 27.61 -17.34 -16.07
CA TYR A 233 28.77 -17.89 -15.40
C TYR A 233 28.39 -18.57 -14.09
N VAL A 234 27.62 -17.91 -13.23
CA VAL A 234 27.21 -18.48 -11.95
C VAL A 234 26.30 -19.69 -12.16
N GLU A 235 25.34 -19.62 -13.09
CA GLU A 235 24.48 -20.74 -13.47
C GLU A 235 25.27 -21.94 -14.05
N SER A 236 26.45 -21.70 -14.63
CA SER A 236 27.31 -22.79 -15.11
C SER A 236 28.12 -23.48 -14.00
N GLN A 237 28.26 -22.85 -12.84
CA GLN A 237 29.03 -23.36 -11.70
C GLN A 237 28.12 -23.93 -10.61
N GLU A 238 26.93 -23.37 -10.43
CA GLU A 238 26.05 -23.62 -9.30
C GLU A 238 24.66 -24.06 -9.77
N ASP A 239 24.05 -25.01 -9.05
CA ASP A 239 22.77 -25.62 -9.45
C ASP A 239 21.54 -24.78 -9.05
N HIS A 240 21.66 -23.94 -8.01
CA HIS A 240 20.52 -23.22 -7.42
C HIS A 240 20.74 -21.71 -7.47
N VAL A 241 20.49 -21.13 -8.64
CA VAL A 241 20.67 -19.70 -8.89
C VAL A 241 19.32 -19.03 -9.15
N LEU A 242 19.09 -17.89 -8.51
CA LEU A 242 17.99 -16.98 -8.82
C LEU A 242 18.58 -15.65 -9.29
N PHE A 243 17.97 -15.07 -10.32
CA PHE A 243 18.26 -13.70 -10.73
C PHE A 243 17.00 -12.86 -10.55
N ILE A 244 17.07 -11.85 -9.68
CA ILE A 244 15.95 -11.00 -9.29
C ILE A 244 16.33 -9.52 -9.39
N SER A 245 15.33 -8.63 -9.41
CA SER A 245 15.61 -7.19 -9.54
C SER A 245 14.70 -6.26 -8.76
N GLY A 246 15.27 -5.12 -8.40
CA GLY A 246 14.76 -4.20 -7.40
C GLY A 246 13.93 -3.02 -7.86
N GLY A 247 13.61 -2.86 -9.15
CA GLY A 247 12.97 -1.64 -9.66
C GLY A 247 13.93 -0.65 -10.32
N ASP A 248 13.37 0.35 -11.00
CA ASP A 248 14.07 1.41 -11.72
C ASP A 248 15.07 0.90 -12.76
N LEU A 249 14.64 -0.08 -13.57
CA LEU A 249 15.53 -0.67 -14.57
C LEU A 249 15.49 0.06 -15.91
N LEU A 250 14.34 0.63 -16.27
CA LEU A 250 14.02 0.86 -17.67
C LEU A 250 14.48 2.22 -18.20
N GLN A 251 14.19 3.33 -17.54
CA GLN A 251 14.53 4.66 -18.07
C GLN A 251 15.97 5.08 -17.72
N GLY A 252 16.66 5.83 -18.56
CA GLY A 252 17.84 6.62 -18.20
C GLY A 252 18.84 6.84 -19.34
N SER A 253 18.98 5.86 -20.24
CA SER A 253 19.78 6.00 -21.47
C SER A 253 18.90 6.22 -22.69
N LEU A 254 19.46 6.80 -23.76
CA LEU A 254 18.73 6.91 -25.03
C LEU A 254 18.31 5.52 -25.57
N LEU A 255 19.22 4.54 -25.51
CA LEU A 255 18.96 3.21 -26.06
C LEU A 255 17.76 2.55 -25.39
N SER A 256 17.59 2.73 -24.08
CA SER A 256 16.40 2.23 -23.40
C SER A 256 15.17 3.11 -23.61
N ASN A 257 15.31 4.44 -23.48
CA ASN A 257 14.19 5.37 -23.53
C ASN A 257 13.53 5.45 -24.91
N TYR A 258 14.31 5.29 -25.99
CA TYR A 258 13.78 5.31 -27.35
C TYR A 258 12.74 4.21 -27.55
N TYR A 259 13.00 3.02 -26.99
CA TYR A 259 12.15 1.83 -27.09
C TYR A 259 11.31 1.56 -25.85
N PHE A 260 11.13 2.56 -24.96
CA PHE A 260 10.34 2.39 -23.73
C PHE A 260 10.74 1.15 -22.90
N GLY A 261 12.03 0.88 -22.77
CA GLY A 261 12.55 -0.21 -21.95
C GLY A 261 12.56 -1.59 -22.60
N ALA A 262 12.04 -1.74 -23.82
CA ALA A 262 11.93 -3.04 -24.50
C ALA A 262 13.25 -3.86 -24.56
N PRO A 263 14.43 -3.28 -24.86
CA PRO A 263 15.68 -4.04 -24.90
C PRO A 263 16.05 -4.70 -23.57
N ILE A 264 15.69 -4.06 -22.44
CA ILE A 264 15.95 -4.59 -21.10
C ILE A 264 14.94 -5.69 -20.77
N ILE A 265 13.66 -5.50 -21.10
CA ILE A 265 12.63 -6.53 -20.90
C ILE A 265 13.00 -7.81 -21.66
N GLU A 266 13.42 -7.69 -22.92
CA GLU A 266 13.86 -8.84 -23.71
C GLU A 266 15.15 -9.45 -23.18
N ALA A 267 16.16 -8.63 -22.81
CA ALA A 267 17.39 -9.18 -22.23
C ALA A 267 17.10 -10.00 -20.97
N LEU A 268 16.26 -9.50 -20.06
CA LEU A 268 15.86 -10.22 -18.84
C LEU A 268 15.11 -11.51 -19.14
N ASN A 269 14.32 -11.58 -20.22
CA ASN A 269 13.68 -12.83 -20.65
C ASN A 269 14.70 -13.93 -20.98
N PHE A 270 15.88 -13.56 -21.48
CA PHE A 270 16.98 -14.47 -21.80
C PHE A 270 17.88 -14.80 -20.59
N MET A 271 17.71 -14.11 -19.46
CA MET A 271 18.58 -14.22 -18.27
C MET A 271 17.97 -15.05 -17.13
N ASN A 272 16.99 -15.93 -17.42
CA ASN A 272 16.26 -16.71 -16.40
C ASN A 272 15.79 -15.85 -15.21
N HIS A 273 15.38 -14.61 -15.50
CA HIS A 273 14.97 -13.66 -14.48
C HIS A 273 13.67 -14.12 -13.81
N GLU A 274 13.62 -14.04 -12.48
CA GLU A 274 12.53 -14.64 -11.69
C GLU A 274 11.51 -13.62 -11.21
N ALA A 275 11.91 -12.36 -11.00
CA ALA A 275 11.04 -11.32 -10.47
C ALA A 275 11.58 -9.92 -10.73
N PHE A 276 10.70 -9.05 -11.26
CA PHE A 276 10.95 -7.63 -11.39
C PHE A 276 10.08 -6.84 -10.40
N THR A 277 10.65 -6.24 -9.36
CA THR A 277 9.89 -5.33 -8.49
C THR A 277 9.68 -3.98 -9.15
N LEU A 278 8.50 -3.39 -9.02
CA LEU A 278 8.18 -2.07 -9.54
C LEU A 278 8.92 -0.96 -8.78
N GLY A 279 9.66 -0.11 -9.49
CA GLY A 279 10.23 1.13 -8.98
C GLY A 279 9.41 2.37 -9.33
N ASN A 280 9.85 3.53 -8.85
CA ASN A 280 9.13 4.78 -9.10
C ASN A 280 9.29 5.25 -10.55
N HIS A 281 10.40 4.92 -11.21
CA HIS A 281 10.66 5.35 -12.58
C HIS A 281 9.95 4.51 -13.64
N GLU A 282 9.37 3.36 -13.28
CA GLU A 282 8.41 2.66 -14.15
C GLU A 282 7.11 3.47 -14.38
N PHE A 283 6.86 4.54 -13.62
CA PHE A 283 5.73 5.45 -13.84
C PHE A 283 6.01 6.59 -14.81
N ASP A 284 7.26 6.82 -15.23
CA ASP A 284 7.63 8.04 -15.97
C ASP A 284 6.92 8.17 -17.33
N TRP A 285 6.73 7.05 -18.03
CA TRP A 285 5.96 6.99 -19.28
C TRP A 285 4.45 6.83 -19.04
N GLY A 286 4.04 6.68 -17.78
CA GLY A 286 2.73 6.23 -17.33
C GLY A 286 2.74 4.71 -17.13
N LEU A 287 2.25 4.25 -15.97
CA LEU A 287 2.35 2.85 -15.56
C LEU A 287 1.81 1.86 -16.62
N ASN A 288 0.74 2.21 -17.34
CA ASN A 288 0.17 1.37 -18.39
C ASN A 288 1.15 1.02 -19.52
N VAL A 289 2.12 1.89 -19.83
CA VAL A 289 3.15 1.59 -20.84
C VAL A 289 3.97 0.39 -20.40
N ILE A 290 4.34 0.33 -19.11
CA ILE A 290 5.09 -0.78 -18.53
C ILE A 290 4.22 -2.01 -18.36
N LEU A 291 2.98 -1.86 -17.87
CA LEU A 291 2.07 -2.99 -17.67
C LEU A 291 1.77 -3.75 -18.97
N ASN A 292 1.84 -3.10 -20.13
CA ASN A 292 1.63 -3.75 -21.42
C ASN A 292 2.63 -4.90 -21.70
N TYR A 293 3.84 -4.85 -21.12
CA TYR A 293 4.81 -5.95 -21.19
C TYR A 293 4.42 -7.16 -20.32
N PHE A 294 3.47 -7.02 -19.39
CA PHE A 294 3.13 -8.05 -18.39
C PHE A 294 1.67 -8.54 -18.48
N ASN A 295 0.83 -7.91 -19.29
CA ASN A 295 -0.61 -8.19 -19.39
C ASN A 295 -1.06 -8.71 -20.76
N GLY A 296 -0.12 -9.02 -21.67
CA GLY A 296 -0.45 -9.54 -23.01
C GLY A 296 -0.78 -8.48 -24.07
N ASN A 297 -0.66 -7.19 -23.77
CA ASN A 297 -1.05 -6.09 -24.67
C ASN A 297 0.13 -5.47 -25.47
N HIS A 298 1.27 -6.14 -25.53
CA HIS A 298 2.46 -5.69 -26.28
C HIS A 298 3.09 -6.85 -27.06
N ASP A 299 3.75 -6.56 -28.19
CA ASP A 299 4.37 -7.61 -29.03
C ASP A 299 5.54 -8.31 -28.31
N ILE A 300 6.24 -7.57 -27.46
CA ILE A 300 7.22 -8.09 -26.49
C ILE A 300 6.49 -8.34 -25.17
N GLN A 301 6.65 -9.54 -24.60
CA GLN A 301 6.09 -9.92 -23.30
C GLN A 301 7.20 -10.39 -22.37
N ALA A 302 7.16 -9.94 -21.12
CA ALA A 302 8.00 -10.48 -20.07
C ALA A 302 7.55 -11.90 -19.71
N ASN A 303 8.50 -12.81 -19.50
CA ASN A 303 8.24 -14.18 -19.07
C ASN A 303 8.35 -14.36 -17.54
N TYR A 304 8.54 -13.26 -16.82
CA TYR A 304 8.61 -13.14 -15.37
C TYR A 304 7.59 -12.11 -14.85
N PRO A 305 7.18 -12.19 -13.58
CA PRO A 305 6.19 -11.29 -13.00
C PRO A 305 6.78 -9.92 -12.62
N LEU A 306 5.97 -8.88 -12.79
CA LEU A 306 6.17 -7.56 -12.20
C LEU A 306 5.53 -7.53 -10.80
N LEU A 307 6.34 -7.32 -9.76
CA LEU A 307 5.93 -7.40 -8.37
C LEU A 307 5.69 -6.03 -7.74
N ALA A 308 4.54 -5.86 -7.09
CA ALA A 308 4.18 -4.67 -6.33
C ALA A 308 2.98 -4.93 -5.39
N ALA A 309 3.23 -5.59 -4.27
CA ALA A 309 2.24 -5.98 -3.26
C ALA A 309 1.47 -4.81 -2.65
N ASN A 310 2.04 -3.61 -2.62
CA ASN A 310 1.50 -2.46 -1.92
C ASN A 310 1.00 -1.34 -2.85
N VAL A 311 0.88 -1.58 -4.16
CA VAL A 311 0.39 -0.59 -5.14
C VAL A 311 -1.05 -0.87 -5.52
N PHE A 312 -1.91 0.13 -5.31
CA PHE A 312 -3.36 0.05 -5.53
C PHE A 312 -3.87 1.24 -6.33
N TYR A 313 -5.02 1.11 -6.98
CA TYR A 313 -5.77 2.28 -7.41
C TYR A 313 -6.29 3.04 -6.18
N SER A 314 -6.10 4.36 -6.16
CA SER A 314 -6.42 5.20 -5.00
C SER A 314 -7.86 4.99 -4.52
N ASN A 315 -8.04 4.86 -3.21
CA ASN A 315 -9.34 4.63 -2.56
C ASN A 315 -10.03 3.31 -2.96
N THR A 316 -9.27 2.30 -3.37
CA THR A 316 -9.80 0.97 -3.70
C THR A 316 -8.90 -0.14 -3.15
N GLU A 317 -9.42 -1.36 -3.04
CA GLU A 317 -8.64 -2.57 -2.75
C GLU A 317 -8.16 -3.28 -4.03
N THR A 318 -8.15 -2.57 -5.17
CA THR A 318 -7.83 -3.16 -6.48
C THR A 318 -6.43 -2.79 -6.91
N GLN A 319 -5.62 -3.80 -7.21
CA GLN A 319 -4.31 -3.63 -7.82
C GLN A 319 -4.44 -3.48 -9.35
N PRO A 320 -3.56 -2.71 -10.01
CA PRO A 320 -3.48 -2.67 -11.47
C PRO A 320 -3.32 -4.05 -12.11
N GLU A 321 -3.90 -4.25 -13.29
CA GLU A 321 -3.71 -5.49 -14.05
C GLU A 321 -2.27 -5.57 -14.60
N GLY A 322 -1.61 -6.71 -14.43
CA GLY A 322 -0.22 -6.93 -14.85
C GLY A 322 0.81 -6.80 -13.73
N ILE A 323 0.40 -6.40 -12.51
CA ILE A 323 1.24 -6.57 -11.31
C ILE A 323 0.76 -7.76 -10.47
N GLN A 324 1.71 -8.37 -9.77
CA GLN A 324 1.44 -9.43 -8.78
C GLN A 324 2.02 -9.01 -7.42
N PRO A 325 1.45 -9.45 -6.29
CA PRO A 325 2.03 -9.15 -4.99
C PRO A 325 3.33 -9.91 -4.72
N TYR A 326 3.38 -11.15 -5.17
CA TYR A 326 4.50 -12.06 -4.95
C TYR A 326 4.60 -13.07 -6.09
N THR A 327 5.71 -13.81 -6.13
CA THR A 327 5.84 -15.05 -6.90
C THR A 327 6.47 -16.15 -6.04
N ILE A 328 6.33 -17.40 -6.48
CA ILE A 328 6.96 -18.56 -5.84
C ILE A 328 7.87 -19.24 -6.85
N VAL A 329 9.14 -19.35 -6.50
CA VAL A 329 10.19 -19.99 -7.31
C VAL A 329 10.62 -21.27 -6.62
N THR A 330 10.87 -22.33 -7.39
CA THR A 330 11.43 -23.58 -6.85
C THR A 330 12.85 -23.78 -7.35
N ARG A 331 13.77 -24.11 -6.44
CA ARG A 331 15.17 -24.51 -6.74
C ARG A 331 15.55 -25.70 -5.87
N GLY A 332 15.86 -26.82 -6.52
CA GLY A 332 15.98 -28.10 -5.81
C GLY A 332 14.68 -28.41 -5.08
N ASP A 333 14.79 -28.68 -3.78
CA ASP A 333 13.63 -28.92 -2.91
C ASP A 333 13.12 -27.64 -2.21
N LEU A 334 13.74 -26.48 -2.44
CA LEU A 334 13.38 -25.21 -1.81
C LEU A 334 12.26 -24.51 -2.59
N ARG A 335 11.19 -24.13 -1.89
CA ARG A 335 10.14 -23.21 -2.36
C ARG A 335 10.41 -21.82 -1.77
N ILE A 336 10.62 -20.85 -2.65
CA ILE A 336 11.06 -19.50 -2.30
C ILE A 336 9.98 -18.51 -2.71
N GLY A 337 9.40 -17.82 -1.74
CA GLY A 337 8.45 -16.74 -1.98
C GLY A 337 9.18 -15.40 -2.11
N ILE A 338 8.90 -14.65 -3.17
CA ILE A 338 9.49 -13.34 -3.41
C ILE A 338 8.37 -12.31 -3.41
N ILE A 339 8.43 -11.35 -2.49
CA ILE A 339 7.45 -10.26 -2.34
C ILE A 339 8.10 -8.97 -2.80
N GLY A 340 7.47 -8.25 -3.73
CA GLY A 340 7.95 -6.94 -4.20
C GLY A 340 7.10 -5.81 -3.64
N THR A 341 7.71 -4.74 -3.16
CA THR A 341 7.04 -3.50 -2.73
C THR A 341 7.74 -2.26 -3.27
N ILE A 342 7.02 -1.15 -3.33
CA ILE A 342 7.60 0.18 -3.52
C ILE A 342 7.60 0.95 -2.20
N GLY A 343 8.67 1.70 -1.92
CA GLY A 343 8.79 2.42 -0.65
C GLY A 343 7.63 3.39 -0.36
N TYR A 344 7.23 3.48 0.90
CA TYR A 344 6.14 4.37 1.33
C TYR A 344 6.45 5.85 1.06
N GLY A 345 5.52 6.54 0.39
CA GLY A 345 5.61 7.97 0.06
C GLY A 345 6.42 8.30 -1.20
N LEU A 346 6.87 7.29 -1.95
CA LEU A 346 7.61 7.49 -3.20
C LEU A 346 6.76 8.03 -4.35
N GLU A 347 5.44 8.17 -4.18
CA GLU A 347 4.59 8.94 -5.09
C GLU A 347 5.12 10.37 -5.27
N SER A 348 5.74 10.94 -4.22
CA SER A 348 6.36 12.27 -4.27
C SER A 348 7.62 12.37 -5.14
N SER A 349 8.21 11.23 -5.48
CA SER A 349 9.35 11.09 -6.40
C SER A 349 8.92 10.94 -7.86
N ILE A 350 7.61 10.87 -8.13
CA ILE A 350 7.03 10.70 -9.47
C ILE A 350 6.34 12.01 -9.87
N ALA A 351 6.26 12.32 -11.17
CA ALA A 351 5.42 13.42 -11.62
C ALA A 351 3.96 13.17 -11.21
N THR A 352 3.33 14.11 -10.52
CA THR A 352 1.99 13.92 -9.93
C THR A 352 0.97 13.47 -10.99
N SER A 353 1.02 14.02 -12.20
CA SER A 353 0.14 13.60 -13.31
C SER A 353 0.34 12.17 -13.81
N ARG A 354 1.43 11.49 -13.43
CA ARG A 354 1.74 10.09 -13.76
C ARG A 354 1.32 9.10 -12.66
N VAL A 355 1.29 9.56 -11.41
CA VAL A 355 0.94 8.73 -10.25
C VAL A 355 -0.48 9.04 -9.71
N THR A 356 -1.13 10.12 -10.17
CA THR A 356 -2.52 10.42 -9.82
C THR A 356 -3.42 9.23 -10.13
N GLY A 357 -4.10 8.71 -9.11
CA GLY A 357 -4.98 7.54 -9.22
C GLY A 357 -4.34 6.24 -8.70
N TYR A 358 -3.08 6.29 -8.25
CA TYR A 358 -2.42 5.20 -7.53
C TYR A 358 -2.11 5.62 -6.08
N GLU A 359 -2.00 4.65 -5.19
CA GLU A 359 -1.52 4.83 -3.82
C GLU A 359 -0.54 3.71 -3.45
N PHE A 360 0.55 4.07 -2.77
CA PHE A 360 1.56 3.15 -2.26
C PHE A 360 1.34 3.00 -0.76
N ARG A 361 0.82 1.83 -0.38
CA ARG A 361 0.50 1.54 1.02
C ARG A 361 1.75 1.10 1.77
N ASP A 362 1.68 1.05 3.09
CA ASP A 362 2.83 0.68 3.94
C ASP A 362 3.42 -0.70 3.55
N PRO A 363 4.69 -0.77 3.12
CA PRO A 363 5.33 -2.03 2.74
C PRO A 363 5.35 -3.07 3.85
N VAL A 364 5.57 -2.67 5.12
CA VAL A 364 5.67 -3.60 6.26
C VAL A 364 4.39 -4.41 6.41
N THR A 365 3.25 -3.73 6.32
CA THR A 365 1.91 -4.35 6.39
C THR A 365 1.73 -5.43 5.32
N TYR A 366 2.05 -5.12 4.06
CA TYR A 366 1.83 -6.05 2.95
C TYR A 366 2.85 -7.19 2.90
N VAL A 367 4.11 -6.92 3.24
CA VAL A 367 5.13 -7.96 3.38
C VAL A 367 4.75 -8.94 4.48
N SER A 368 4.32 -8.46 5.65
CA SER A 368 3.86 -9.33 6.75
C SER A 368 2.69 -10.22 6.31
N TYR A 369 1.67 -9.63 5.68
CA TYR A 369 0.50 -10.38 5.21
C TYR A 369 0.86 -11.49 4.21
N TYR A 370 1.65 -11.16 3.18
CA TYR A 370 1.99 -12.12 2.14
C TYR A 370 3.03 -13.14 2.60
N ALA A 371 3.97 -12.79 3.47
CA ALA A 371 4.90 -13.75 4.08
C ALA A 371 4.12 -14.82 4.87
N ASN A 372 3.16 -14.40 5.70
CA ASN A 372 2.29 -15.31 6.44
C ASN A 372 1.46 -16.21 5.52
N TYR A 373 0.87 -15.65 4.46
CA TYR A 373 0.12 -16.42 3.48
C TYR A 373 1.00 -17.47 2.78
N LEU A 374 2.19 -17.07 2.33
CA LEU A 374 3.13 -17.95 1.62
C LEU A 374 3.58 -19.13 2.49
N ARG A 375 3.93 -18.87 3.75
CA ARG A 375 4.33 -19.95 4.67
C ARG A 375 3.16 -20.83 5.10
N SER A 376 1.98 -20.25 5.35
CA SER A 376 0.85 -20.99 5.92
C SER A 376 0.04 -21.78 4.89
N ASN A 377 -0.01 -21.30 3.65
CA ASN A 377 -0.92 -21.82 2.63
C ASN A 377 -0.20 -22.38 1.40
N GLU A 378 0.99 -21.87 1.09
CA GLU A 378 1.75 -22.25 -0.11
C GLU A 378 3.00 -23.08 0.21
N GLU A 379 3.19 -23.43 1.49
CA GLU A 379 4.29 -24.28 1.97
C GLU A 379 5.66 -23.75 1.52
N VAL A 380 5.87 -22.44 1.61
CA VAL A 380 7.13 -21.78 1.25
C VAL A 380 8.17 -21.92 2.37
N ASP A 381 9.40 -22.28 1.99
CA ASP A 381 10.54 -22.48 2.91
C ASP A 381 11.26 -21.17 3.24
N LEU A 382 11.40 -20.29 2.26
CA LEU A 382 12.11 -19.01 2.37
C LEU A 382 11.28 -17.86 1.81
N VAL A 383 11.27 -16.72 2.50
CA VAL A 383 10.60 -15.49 2.03
C VAL A 383 11.63 -14.38 1.83
N PHE A 384 11.69 -13.85 0.62
CA PHE A 384 12.49 -12.67 0.28
C PHE A 384 11.59 -11.45 0.09
N ALA A 385 12.00 -10.32 0.68
CA ALA A 385 11.34 -9.04 0.47
C ALA A 385 12.23 -8.15 -0.40
N ILE A 386 11.71 -7.69 -1.54
CA ILE A 386 12.35 -6.70 -2.39
C ILE A 386 11.56 -5.41 -2.23
N ASP A 387 12.12 -4.43 -1.52
CA ASP A 387 11.52 -3.11 -1.37
C ASP A 387 12.26 -2.13 -2.29
N HIS A 388 11.58 -1.53 -3.26
CA HIS A 388 12.12 -0.39 -4.01
C HIS A 388 12.09 0.86 -3.13
N GLY A 389 13.00 0.87 -2.16
CA GLY A 389 13.11 1.79 -1.05
C GLY A 389 14.27 1.35 -0.16
N ALA A 390 14.60 2.17 0.83
CA ALA A 390 15.65 1.86 1.81
C ALA A 390 15.44 2.59 3.14
N ARG A 391 14.18 2.90 3.49
CA ARG A 391 13.92 3.63 4.74
C ARG A 391 14.20 2.71 5.93
N SER A 392 14.94 3.22 6.91
CA SER A 392 15.36 2.43 8.08
C SER A 392 14.18 1.90 8.90
N ASP A 393 13.09 2.66 8.99
CA ASP A 393 11.86 2.25 9.68
C ASP A 393 11.19 1.07 8.98
N THR A 394 11.13 1.09 7.64
CA THR A 394 10.59 0.00 6.81
C THR A 394 11.46 -1.26 6.91
N ASN A 395 12.78 -1.12 6.74
CA ASN A 395 13.72 -2.24 6.86
C ASN A 395 13.69 -2.87 8.25
N GLN A 396 13.62 -2.07 9.31
CA GLN A 396 13.52 -2.59 10.67
C GLN A 396 12.15 -3.23 10.93
N GLY A 397 11.07 -2.65 10.39
CA GLY A 397 9.71 -3.21 10.48
C GLY A 397 9.63 -4.61 9.87
N ILE A 398 10.07 -4.76 8.62
CA ILE A 398 10.17 -6.07 7.94
C ILE A 398 11.17 -6.98 8.68
N GLY A 399 12.28 -6.39 9.12
CA GLY A 399 13.31 -7.03 9.93
C GLY A 399 12.81 -7.59 11.26
N ASN A 400 11.73 -7.07 11.82
CA ASN A 400 11.17 -7.51 13.10
C ASN A 400 10.06 -8.55 12.95
N LEU A 401 9.65 -8.91 11.73
CA LEU A 401 8.61 -9.92 11.51
C LEU A 401 9.11 -11.30 11.97
N THR A 402 8.25 -12.06 12.64
CA THR A 402 8.55 -13.38 13.24
C THR A 402 7.55 -14.45 12.81
N GLY A 403 7.81 -15.71 13.18
CA GLY A 403 6.95 -16.85 12.85
C GLY A 403 6.66 -16.95 11.34
N SER A 404 5.39 -17.17 11.00
CA SER A 404 4.99 -17.32 9.59
C SER A 404 5.14 -16.03 8.76
N SER A 405 5.27 -14.86 9.38
CA SER A 405 5.55 -13.60 8.67
C SER A 405 7.05 -13.32 8.48
N ARG A 406 7.94 -14.19 9.00
CA ARG A 406 9.39 -13.96 8.99
C ARG A 406 9.93 -13.90 7.56
N VAL A 407 10.72 -12.86 7.29
CA VAL A 407 11.46 -12.64 6.04
C VAL A 407 12.92 -13.04 6.23
N ASP A 408 13.49 -13.79 5.28
CA ASP A 408 14.82 -14.39 5.35
C ASP A 408 15.92 -13.51 4.75
N ALA A 409 15.61 -12.73 3.73
CA ALA A 409 16.54 -11.77 3.12
C ALA A 409 15.77 -10.56 2.58
N MET A 410 16.40 -9.39 2.64
CA MET A 410 15.83 -8.16 2.11
C MET A 410 16.74 -7.54 1.05
N PHE A 411 16.12 -7.11 -0.05
CA PHE A 411 16.77 -6.39 -1.13
C PHE A 411 16.16 -5.01 -1.25
N ASN A 412 16.99 -3.99 -1.41
CA ASN A 412 16.60 -2.58 -1.47
C ASN A 412 16.94 -1.98 -2.83
N GLY A 413 16.31 -0.86 -3.16
CA GLY A 413 16.59 -0.05 -4.34
C GLY A 413 16.44 1.44 -4.03
N HIS A 414 16.21 2.25 -5.07
CA HIS A 414 15.84 3.67 -5.03
C HIS A 414 16.94 4.65 -4.59
N THR A 415 17.74 4.31 -3.58
CA THR A 415 18.72 5.23 -3.00
C THR A 415 20.09 5.19 -3.66
N HIS A 416 20.27 4.29 -4.64
CA HIS A 416 21.49 4.06 -5.42
C HIS A 416 22.71 3.70 -4.55
N GLN A 417 22.51 3.21 -3.34
CA GLN A 417 23.58 2.89 -2.41
C GLN A 417 24.21 1.54 -2.74
N ASN A 418 25.54 1.49 -2.75
CA ASN A 418 26.27 0.23 -2.66
C ASN A 418 26.33 -0.15 -1.17
N SER A 419 25.40 -0.99 -0.71
CA SER A 419 25.21 -1.25 0.71
C SER A 419 24.98 -2.74 0.98
N LEU A 420 25.73 -3.27 1.95
CA LEU A 420 25.56 -4.60 2.51
C LEU A 420 25.48 -4.44 4.03
N THR A 421 24.29 -4.66 4.57
CA THR A 421 23.99 -4.50 6.00
C THR A 421 23.18 -5.70 6.50
N PHE A 422 22.77 -5.67 7.75
CA PHE A 422 21.94 -6.71 8.34
C PHE A 422 21.02 -6.11 9.40
N ILE A 423 19.90 -6.79 9.65
CA ILE A 423 19.05 -6.54 10.83
C ILE A 423 19.34 -7.61 11.87
N SER A 424 19.71 -7.18 13.08
CA SER A 424 20.08 -8.12 14.13
C SER A 424 18.87 -8.83 14.72
N ARG A 425 19.00 -10.14 14.93
CA ARG A 425 17.92 -11.03 15.38
C ARG A 425 18.45 -12.09 16.34
N GLU A 426 17.56 -12.75 17.06
CA GLU A 426 17.92 -13.99 17.75
C GLU A 426 18.22 -15.08 16.71
N GLY A 427 19.35 -15.77 16.85
CA GLY A 427 19.84 -16.71 15.85
C GLY A 427 20.69 -16.03 14.78
N LEU A 428 20.25 -16.12 13.52
CA LEU A 428 20.95 -15.56 12.36
C LEU A 428 20.39 -14.17 12.00
N ASP A 429 21.30 -13.19 11.87
CA ASP A 429 20.95 -11.85 11.41
C ASP A 429 20.37 -11.89 9.98
N MET A 430 19.40 -11.02 9.67
CA MET A 430 18.82 -10.97 8.32
C MET A 430 19.68 -10.10 7.40
N PRO A 431 20.19 -10.62 6.26
CA PRO A 431 20.91 -9.80 5.29
C PRO A 431 20.00 -8.75 4.64
N VAL A 432 20.55 -7.54 4.46
CA VAL A 432 19.93 -6.44 3.71
C VAL A 432 20.92 -5.90 2.68
N MET A 433 20.56 -5.99 1.39
CA MET A 433 21.44 -5.65 0.27
C MET A 433 20.85 -4.55 -0.63
N GLN A 434 21.70 -3.64 -1.10
CA GLN A 434 21.44 -2.78 -2.25
C GLN A 434 22.69 -2.72 -3.15
N SER A 435 22.50 -2.79 -4.46
CA SER A 435 23.55 -3.02 -5.46
C SER A 435 23.82 -1.77 -6.30
N ALA A 436 24.08 -0.65 -5.63
CA ALA A 436 24.38 0.64 -6.27
C ALA A 436 23.29 1.05 -7.28
N ALA A 437 23.69 1.50 -8.47
CA ALA A 437 22.83 1.82 -9.61
C ALA A 437 23.64 1.73 -10.92
N TYR A 438 22.98 1.92 -12.06
CA TYR A 438 23.57 2.00 -13.41
C TYR A 438 24.37 0.77 -13.81
N GLY A 439 24.01 -0.41 -13.29
CA GLY A 439 24.74 -1.65 -13.55
C GLY A 439 26.20 -1.59 -13.11
N GLN A 440 26.53 -0.77 -12.10
CA GLN A 440 27.91 -0.64 -11.60
C GLN A 440 28.38 -1.88 -10.82
N VAL A 441 27.44 -2.57 -10.17
CA VAL A 441 27.69 -3.81 -9.44
C VAL A 441 26.52 -4.78 -9.61
N VAL A 442 26.79 -6.08 -9.54
CA VAL A 442 25.78 -7.12 -9.33
C VAL A 442 25.90 -7.59 -7.88
N GLY A 443 24.79 -7.59 -7.17
CA GLY A 443 24.69 -8.21 -5.85
C GLY A 443 24.69 -9.72 -5.97
N HIS A 444 25.46 -10.39 -5.12
CA HIS A 444 25.48 -11.84 -4.99
C HIS A 444 25.34 -12.19 -3.52
N LEU A 445 24.19 -12.76 -3.16
CA LEU A 445 23.91 -13.32 -1.85
C LEU A 445 23.91 -14.84 -1.95
N THR A 446 24.74 -15.48 -1.16
CA THR A 446 24.78 -16.93 -0.99
C THR A 446 24.16 -17.29 0.35
N LEU A 447 23.20 -18.21 0.35
CA LEU A 447 22.53 -18.72 1.54
C LEU A 447 22.89 -20.20 1.73
N ASP A 448 23.44 -20.53 2.90
CA ASP A 448 23.81 -21.88 3.27
C ASP A 448 22.63 -22.54 4.01
N MET A 449 21.93 -23.43 3.34
CA MET A 449 20.78 -24.15 3.87
C MET A 449 21.20 -25.51 4.42
N SER A 450 20.69 -25.88 5.59
CA SER A 450 20.77 -27.24 6.12
C SER A 450 19.39 -27.80 6.41
N ARG A 451 19.33 -29.03 6.93
CA ARG A 451 18.08 -29.65 7.43
C ARG A 451 17.38 -28.85 8.53
N ASN A 452 18.09 -27.92 9.18
CA ASN A 452 17.55 -27.08 10.25
C ASN A 452 17.13 -25.69 9.76
N GLY A 453 17.15 -25.43 8.45
CA GLY A 453 16.86 -24.12 7.87
C GLY A 453 18.11 -23.38 7.42
N LEU A 454 18.01 -22.05 7.32
CA LEU A 454 19.11 -21.18 6.93
C LEU A 454 20.14 -21.07 8.08
N GLU A 455 21.37 -21.53 7.86
CA GLU A 455 22.41 -21.54 8.90
C GLU A 455 23.38 -20.35 8.79
N ASN A 456 23.68 -19.92 7.57
CA ASN A 456 24.66 -18.88 7.30
C ASN A 456 24.41 -18.19 5.96
N TYR A 457 25.04 -17.03 5.74
CA TYR A 457 25.04 -16.37 4.45
C TYR A 457 26.35 -15.64 4.17
N GLN A 458 26.60 -15.37 2.89
CA GLN A 458 27.65 -14.47 2.42
C GLN A 458 27.06 -13.51 1.39
N ALA A 459 27.42 -12.23 1.50
CA ALA A 459 26.92 -11.20 0.61
C ALA A 459 28.06 -10.37 0.04
N GLN A 460 28.01 -10.09 -1.27
CA GLN A 460 28.97 -9.22 -1.94
C GLN A 460 28.30 -8.42 -3.07
N ASN A 461 28.82 -7.23 -3.33
CA ASN A 461 28.52 -6.46 -4.54
C ASN A 461 29.77 -6.47 -5.42
N LEU A 462 29.64 -7.02 -6.62
CA LEU A 462 30.74 -7.21 -7.56
C LEU A 462 30.62 -6.21 -8.70
N GLY A 463 31.57 -5.29 -8.82
CA GLY A 463 31.71 -4.44 -9.99
C GLY A 463 32.55 -5.08 -11.10
N PHE A 464 32.64 -4.40 -12.24
CA PHE A 464 33.31 -4.89 -13.45
C PHE A 464 34.67 -5.57 -13.20
N ASN A 465 35.56 -4.92 -12.44
CA ASN A 465 36.91 -5.41 -12.18
C ASN A 465 36.99 -6.55 -11.14
N GLN A 466 35.88 -6.88 -10.48
CA GLN A 466 35.78 -7.96 -9.50
C GLN A 466 35.15 -9.22 -10.10
N MET A 467 34.65 -9.14 -11.34
CA MET A 467 34.05 -10.27 -12.02
C MET A 467 35.11 -11.33 -12.43
N PRO A 468 34.73 -12.61 -12.52
CA PRO A 468 35.64 -13.68 -12.94
C PRO A 468 36.19 -13.46 -14.36
N ASN A 469 37.52 -13.55 -14.51
CA ASN A 469 38.19 -13.31 -15.80
C ASN A 469 37.93 -14.40 -16.87
N ASN A 470 37.34 -15.54 -16.49
CA ASN A 470 37.04 -16.66 -17.38
C ASN A 470 35.58 -16.71 -17.84
N MET A 471 34.79 -15.65 -17.58
CA MET A 471 33.46 -15.52 -18.15
C MET A 471 33.51 -15.41 -19.67
N THR A 472 32.49 -15.94 -20.33
CA THR A 472 32.27 -15.77 -21.77
C THR A 472 31.14 -14.79 -21.96
N ILE A 473 31.28 -13.87 -22.91
CA ILE A 473 30.21 -12.94 -23.27
C ILE A 473 28.98 -13.73 -23.74
N ASN A 474 27.80 -13.39 -23.23
CA ASN A 474 26.53 -13.95 -23.70
C ASN A 474 26.24 -13.44 -25.13
N PRO A 475 26.36 -14.30 -26.16
CA PRO A 475 26.26 -13.86 -27.55
C PRO A 475 24.82 -13.58 -27.99
N GLU A 476 23.81 -14.14 -27.31
CA GLU A 476 22.40 -13.94 -27.64
C GLU A 476 21.96 -12.54 -27.22
N ILE A 477 22.32 -12.13 -26.00
CA ILE A 477 22.02 -10.79 -25.49
C ILE A 477 22.89 -9.74 -26.18
N GLU A 478 24.16 -10.03 -26.49
CA GLU A 478 25.00 -9.14 -27.30
C GLU A 478 24.33 -8.83 -28.66
N ALA A 479 23.92 -9.87 -29.39
CA ALA A 479 23.24 -9.71 -30.68
C ALA A 479 21.89 -8.98 -30.56
N LEU A 480 21.12 -9.22 -29.49
CA LEU A 480 19.88 -8.50 -29.19
C LEU A 480 20.15 -6.99 -29.04
N ILE A 481 21.12 -6.63 -28.20
CA ILE A 481 21.44 -5.22 -27.94
C ILE A 481 22.02 -4.54 -29.18
N GLU A 482 22.88 -5.22 -29.95
CA GLU A 482 23.38 -4.70 -31.24
C GLU A 482 22.23 -4.39 -32.21
N SER A 483 21.20 -5.25 -32.28
CA SER A 483 20.06 -5.03 -33.18
C SER A 483 19.24 -3.78 -32.86
N TYR A 484 19.13 -3.43 -31.56
CA TYR A 484 18.48 -2.21 -31.12
C TYR A 484 19.37 -0.98 -31.33
N TYR A 485 20.67 -1.13 -31.08
CA TYR A 485 21.67 -0.09 -31.25
C TYR A 485 21.75 0.37 -32.70
N ASP A 486 21.88 -0.56 -33.65
CA ASP A 486 22.07 -0.26 -35.08
C ASP A 486 20.93 0.58 -35.68
N GLN A 487 19.71 0.41 -35.18
CA GLN A 487 18.53 1.17 -35.63
C GLN A 487 18.59 2.66 -35.25
N ILE A 488 19.30 3.01 -34.17
CA ILE A 488 19.40 4.38 -33.67
C ILE A 488 20.84 4.88 -33.53
N GLU A 489 21.83 4.15 -34.07
CA GLU A 489 23.25 4.47 -34.01
C GLU A 489 23.53 5.96 -34.31
N PRO A 490 22.93 6.59 -35.35
CA PRO A 490 23.17 8.00 -35.63
C PRO A 490 22.80 8.95 -34.49
N LEU A 491 21.80 8.62 -33.67
CA LEU A 491 21.41 9.42 -32.51
C LEU A 491 22.38 9.25 -31.33
N ILE A 492 23.07 8.10 -31.29
CA ILE A 492 24.05 7.77 -30.26
C ILE A 492 25.41 8.39 -30.60
N THR A 493 25.87 8.24 -31.84
CA THR A 493 27.26 8.50 -32.24
C THR A 493 27.50 9.86 -32.90
N ASN A 494 26.50 10.46 -33.56
CA ASN A 494 26.71 11.73 -34.26
C ASN A 494 26.82 12.88 -33.26
N VAL A 495 28.04 13.38 -33.11
CA VAL A 495 28.32 14.60 -32.36
C VAL A 495 27.76 15.80 -33.13
N ILE A 496 26.80 16.49 -32.52
CA ILE A 496 26.22 17.73 -33.05
C ILE A 496 27.25 18.85 -32.84
N LEU A 497 27.73 19.00 -31.60
CA LEU A 497 28.80 19.93 -31.22
C LEU A 497 29.60 19.41 -30.02
N PRO A 498 30.93 19.62 -29.98
CA PRO A 498 31.69 19.43 -28.74
C PRO A 498 31.46 20.59 -27.77
N SER A 499 31.46 20.32 -26.47
CA SER A 499 31.38 21.36 -25.44
C SER A 499 32.65 22.22 -25.40
N SER A 500 32.50 23.55 -25.38
CA SER A 500 33.62 24.49 -25.28
C SER A 500 34.19 24.62 -23.86
N SER A 501 33.54 24.08 -22.85
CA SER A 501 33.89 24.19 -21.43
C SER A 501 33.37 22.98 -20.64
N TYR A 502 33.86 22.81 -19.41
CA TYR A 502 33.18 21.93 -18.46
C TYR A 502 31.95 22.65 -17.90
N TYR A 503 30.83 21.94 -17.80
CA TYR A 503 29.59 22.40 -17.19
C TYR A 503 29.14 21.37 -16.17
N SER A 504 29.01 21.79 -14.91
CA SER A 504 28.48 20.94 -13.86
C SER A 504 26.98 20.72 -14.03
N ARG A 505 26.43 19.71 -13.35
CA ARG A 505 24.98 19.50 -13.19
C ARG A 505 24.26 20.77 -12.76
N ASN A 506 24.86 21.58 -11.87
CA ASN A 506 24.25 22.83 -11.42
C ASN A 506 24.21 23.88 -12.52
N ASP A 507 25.26 23.99 -13.33
CA ASP A 507 25.30 24.93 -14.47
C ASP A 507 24.24 24.55 -15.52
N LEU A 508 24.14 23.25 -15.83
CA LEU A 508 23.17 22.70 -16.77
C LEU A 508 21.73 22.83 -16.26
N THR A 509 21.51 22.66 -14.95
CA THR A 509 20.20 22.88 -14.31
C THR A 509 19.75 24.33 -14.47
N GLN A 510 20.63 25.27 -14.19
CA GLN A 510 20.32 26.70 -14.33
C GLN A 510 20.11 27.08 -15.79
N TYR A 511 20.91 26.51 -16.70
CA TYR A 511 20.75 26.72 -18.12
C TYR A 511 19.42 26.18 -18.63
N MET A 512 18.99 25.00 -18.19
CA MET A 512 17.66 24.46 -18.51
C MET A 512 16.54 25.36 -18.01
N ALA A 513 16.62 25.84 -16.76
CA ALA A 513 15.67 26.83 -16.23
C ALA A 513 15.59 28.08 -17.13
N LYS A 514 16.74 28.60 -17.57
CA LYS A 514 16.83 29.71 -18.53
C LYS A 514 16.18 29.38 -19.87
N LEU A 515 16.46 28.20 -20.45
CA LEU A 515 15.89 27.77 -21.72
C LEU A 515 14.37 27.69 -21.65
N MET A 516 13.81 27.11 -20.60
CA MET A 516 12.35 27.04 -20.40
C MET A 516 11.72 28.44 -20.32
N ALA A 517 12.35 29.36 -19.57
CA ALA A 517 11.85 30.72 -19.44
C ALA A 517 11.82 31.44 -20.79
N LEU A 518 12.96 31.46 -21.49
CA LEU A 518 13.09 32.14 -22.77
C LEU A 518 12.17 31.52 -23.84
N LYS A 519 12.06 30.19 -23.87
CA LYS A 519 11.24 29.49 -24.85
C LYS A 519 9.75 29.82 -24.72
N THR A 520 9.29 30.03 -23.50
CA THR A 520 7.88 30.29 -23.19
C THR A 520 7.56 31.78 -23.01
N ASN A 521 8.54 32.66 -23.19
CA ASN A 521 8.47 34.08 -22.85
C ASN A 521 8.13 34.35 -21.36
N ALA A 522 8.43 33.39 -20.49
CA ALA A 522 8.35 33.58 -19.05
C ALA A 522 9.54 34.41 -18.56
N VAL A 523 9.35 35.13 -17.46
CA VAL A 523 10.42 35.93 -16.82
C VAL A 523 11.14 35.15 -15.72
N VAL A 524 10.56 34.04 -15.27
CA VAL A 524 11.18 33.09 -14.34
C VAL A 524 11.12 31.70 -14.93
N GLY A 525 12.23 30.97 -14.83
CA GLY A 525 12.29 29.54 -15.12
C GLY A 525 12.76 28.78 -13.89
N ILE A 526 12.18 27.61 -13.63
CA ILE A 526 12.56 26.74 -12.51
C ILE A 526 12.76 25.31 -13.00
N HIS A 527 13.91 24.72 -12.71
CA HIS A 527 14.21 23.30 -12.97
C HIS A 527 14.85 22.70 -11.73
N ASN A 528 14.38 21.54 -11.28
CA ASN A 528 14.95 20.84 -10.13
C ASN A 528 16.28 20.17 -10.49
N GLY A 529 17.26 20.23 -9.59
CA GLY A 529 18.57 19.63 -9.79
C GLY A 529 18.54 18.10 -9.95
N GLY A 530 17.52 17.44 -9.41
CA GLY A 530 17.29 16.00 -9.60
C GLY A 530 16.96 15.61 -11.04
N GLY A 531 16.42 16.54 -11.84
CA GLY A 531 16.11 16.36 -13.26
C GLY A 531 17.32 16.38 -14.19
N THR A 532 18.46 16.91 -13.72
CA THR A 532 19.75 16.90 -14.42
C THR A 532 20.63 15.82 -13.80
N ARG A 533 21.07 14.79 -14.53
CA ARG A 533 21.72 13.61 -13.92
C ARG A 533 23.24 13.59 -13.98
N THR A 534 23.84 14.20 -14.99
CA THR A 534 25.30 14.20 -15.17
C THR A 534 25.85 15.55 -15.63
N ASP A 535 27.17 15.70 -15.50
CA ASP A 535 27.93 16.85 -15.98
C ASP A 535 28.15 16.77 -17.51
N LEU A 536 28.62 17.86 -18.11
CA LEU A 536 29.12 17.87 -19.49
C LEU A 536 30.58 18.32 -19.48
N ALA A 537 31.51 17.42 -19.82
CA ALA A 537 32.94 17.67 -19.77
C ALA A 537 33.43 18.58 -20.89
N TYR A 538 34.60 19.19 -20.68
CA TYR A 538 35.29 19.96 -21.72
C TYR A 538 35.60 19.08 -22.94
N ASN A 539 35.27 19.59 -24.13
CA ASN A 539 35.46 18.90 -25.41
C ASN A 539 34.67 17.59 -25.55
N GLU A 540 33.74 17.31 -24.65
CA GLU A 540 32.82 16.18 -24.78
C GLU A 540 31.82 16.45 -25.90
N GLY A 541 31.60 15.45 -26.77
CA GLY A 541 30.66 15.54 -27.86
C GLY A 541 29.21 15.50 -27.37
N ILE A 542 28.42 16.51 -27.73
CA ILE A 542 26.98 16.52 -27.48
C ILE A 542 26.30 15.76 -28.62
N THR A 543 25.84 14.54 -28.31
CA THR A 543 24.95 13.72 -29.14
C THR A 543 23.53 13.76 -28.57
N VAL A 544 22.55 13.17 -29.26
CA VAL A 544 21.21 13.00 -28.67
C VAL A 544 21.30 12.09 -27.45
N ALA A 545 22.11 11.02 -27.51
CA ALA A 545 22.34 10.14 -26.35
C ALA A 545 22.88 10.91 -25.14
N LYS A 546 23.87 11.79 -25.33
CA LYS A 546 24.41 12.64 -24.25
C LYS A 546 23.33 13.50 -23.60
N LEU A 547 22.38 14.03 -24.38
CA LEU A 547 21.27 14.81 -23.82
C LEU A 547 20.27 13.97 -23.02
N TYR A 548 20.08 12.69 -23.38
CA TYR A 548 19.31 11.76 -22.54
C TYR A 548 20.04 11.45 -21.23
N GLU A 549 21.35 11.24 -21.27
CA GLU A 549 22.14 11.03 -20.05
C GLU A 549 22.06 12.25 -19.12
N ILE A 550 22.04 13.47 -19.66
CA ILE A 550 21.91 14.69 -18.85
C ILE A 550 20.46 14.89 -18.36
N PHE A 551 19.46 14.75 -19.24
CA PHE A 551 18.04 14.99 -18.95
C PHE A 551 17.19 13.79 -19.38
N PRO A 552 17.16 12.68 -18.64
CA PRO A 552 16.53 11.44 -19.11
C PRO A 552 15.01 11.48 -19.11
N PHE A 553 14.42 12.29 -18.24
CA PHE A 553 12.98 12.32 -18.03
C PHE A 553 12.26 13.04 -19.17
N ASP A 554 11.14 12.46 -19.59
CA ASP A 554 10.21 13.02 -20.56
C ASP A 554 9.31 14.10 -19.91
N ASN A 555 9.94 15.02 -19.16
CA ASN A 555 9.24 16.13 -18.51
C ASN A 555 8.83 17.20 -19.52
N ARG A 556 7.57 17.63 -19.41
CA ARG A 556 7.01 18.70 -20.23
C ARG A 556 7.08 20.04 -19.52
N ILE A 557 7.19 21.12 -20.30
CA ILE A 557 7.15 22.49 -19.78
C ILE A 557 5.71 22.91 -19.55
N LYS A 558 5.45 23.40 -18.34
CA LYS A 558 4.21 24.08 -17.97
C LYS A 558 4.49 25.53 -17.58
N THR A 559 3.53 26.41 -17.82
CA THR A 559 3.61 27.82 -17.46
C THR A 559 2.42 28.26 -16.63
N VAL A 560 2.62 29.30 -15.82
CA VAL A 560 1.58 29.90 -14.97
C VAL A 560 1.91 31.36 -14.63
N TYR A 561 0.89 32.19 -14.49
CA TYR A 561 1.02 33.52 -13.92
C TYR A 561 0.94 33.47 -12.40
N LEU A 562 1.99 33.97 -11.73
CA LEU A 562 2.08 34.11 -10.28
C LEU A 562 2.33 35.56 -9.88
N LYS A 563 1.79 35.94 -8.72
CA LYS A 563 2.07 37.24 -8.11
C LYS A 563 3.53 37.39 -7.74
N GLY A 564 4.09 38.59 -7.87
CA GLY A 564 5.48 38.87 -7.51
C GLY A 564 5.83 38.51 -6.06
N SER A 565 4.89 38.67 -5.13
CA SER A 565 5.03 38.23 -3.74
C SER A 565 5.17 36.71 -3.60
N VAL A 566 4.37 35.95 -4.37
CA VAL A 566 4.41 34.48 -4.41
C VAL A 566 5.72 33.99 -5.02
N ILE A 567 6.20 34.62 -6.10
CA ILE A 567 7.48 34.27 -6.74
C ILE A 567 8.65 34.47 -5.77
N GLN A 568 8.69 35.59 -5.05
CA GLN A 568 9.72 35.84 -4.05
C GLN A 568 9.77 34.77 -2.96
N ALA A 569 8.60 34.34 -2.47
CA ALA A 569 8.51 33.24 -1.52
C ALA A 569 8.94 31.91 -2.16
N LEU A 570 8.46 31.62 -3.37
CA LEU A 570 8.77 30.40 -4.11
C LEU A 570 10.26 30.20 -4.34
N MET A 571 10.97 31.26 -4.73
CA MET A 571 12.41 31.22 -4.97
C MET A 571 13.21 30.81 -3.73
N SER A 572 12.68 31.01 -2.52
CA SER A 572 13.33 30.58 -1.29
C SER A 572 13.28 29.05 -1.06
N SER A 573 12.41 28.34 -1.79
CA SER A 573 12.28 26.88 -1.75
C SER A 573 13.25 26.15 -2.67
N PHE A 574 14.04 26.88 -3.47
CA PHE A 574 14.95 26.33 -4.46
C PHE A 574 16.36 26.85 -4.26
N SER A 575 17.35 26.06 -4.69
CA SER A 575 18.73 26.52 -4.78
C SER A 575 18.88 27.54 -5.92
N SER A 576 19.92 28.38 -5.86
CA SER A 576 20.17 29.39 -6.90
C SER A 576 20.49 28.81 -8.28
N SER A 577 20.93 27.55 -8.35
CA SER A 577 21.13 26.82 -9.62
C SER A 577 19.84 26.30 -10.23
N GLU A 578 18.74 26.26 -9.48
CA GLU A 578 17.45 25.74 -9.95
C GLU A 578 16.54 26.85 -10.50
N VAL A 579 16.90 28.11 -10.29
CA VAL A 579 16.08 29.28 -10.65
C VAL A 579 16.83 30.18 -11.63
N PHE A 580 16.13 30.59 -12.68
CA PHE A 580 16.54 31.67 -13.58
C PHE A 580 15.56 32.83 -13.50
N VAL A 581 16.07 34.07 -13.40
CA VAL A 581 15.28 35.30 -13.47
C VAL A 581 15.78 36.17 -14.61
N LEU A 582 14.89 36.51 -15.54
CA LEU A 582 15.21 37.31 -16.72
C LEU A 582 15.71 38.69 -16.30
N ASN A 583 16.90 39.06 -16.78
CA ASN A 583 17.56 40.35 -16.53
C ASN A 583 17.75 40.70 -15.04
N ASN A 584 17.74 39.71 -14.14
CA ASN A 584 17.81 39.91 -12.69
C ASN A 584 16.77 40.93 -12.18
N MET A 585 15.57 40.93 -12.77
CA MET A 585 14.51 41.86 -12.40
C MET A 585 14.01 41.64 -10.96
N THR A 586 13.53 42.72 -10.35
CA THR A 586 12.83 42.67 -9.05
C THR A 586 11.32 42.59 -9.27
N PHE A 587 10.63 41.79 -8.45
CA PHE A 587 9.19 41.61 -8.57
C PHE A 587 8.42 42.63 -7.73
N VAL A 588 7.33 43.15 -8.27
CA VAL A 588 6.35 43.96 -7.53
C VAL A 588 5.27 43.02 -6.99
N ASP A 589 4.94 43.14 -5.70
CA ASP A 589 4.17 42.14 -4.96
C ASP A 589 2.82 41.76 -5.61
N ASP A 590 2.09 42.75 -6.14
CA ASP A 590 0.73 42.60 -6.67
C ASP A 590 0.67 42.40 -8.20
N GLU A 591 1.80 42.45 -8.90
CA GLU A 591 1.88 42.23 -10.35
C GLU A 591 2.00 40.74 -10.69
N ASP A 592 1.39 40.33 -11.80
CA ASP A 592 1.44 38.95 -12.28
C ASP A 592 2.60 38.78 -13.28
N TYR A 593 3.39 37.74 -13.07
CA TYR A 593 4.52 37.39 -13.92
C TYR A 593 4.38 35.95 -14.40
N LEU A 594 4.70 35.72 -15.67
CA LEU A 594 4.72 34.38 -16.24
C LEU A 594 5.96 33.63 -15.74
N VAL A 595 5.72 32.44 -15.18
CA VAL A 595 6.72 31.50 -14.67
C VAL A 595 6.63 30.21 -15.47
N ALA A 596 7.78 29.65 -15.85
CA ALA A 596 7.90 28.36 -16.52
C ALA A 596 8.60 27.35 -15.61
N THR A 597 8.11 26.12 -15.60
CA THR A 597 8.73 25.00 -14.88
C THR A 597 8.40 23.69 -15.59
N ASN A 598 8.96 22.58 -15.13
CA ASN A 598 8.60 21.26 -15.62
C ASN A 598 7.35 20.72 -14.91
N ASP A 599 6.66 19.78 -15.54
CA ASP A 599 5.44 19.13 -15.03
C ASP A 599 5.64 18.44 -13.67
N TYR A 600 6.81 17.83 -13.43
CA TYR A 600 7.16 17.24 -12.15
C TYR A 600 7.10 18.25 -10.98
N LEU A 601 7.58 19.47 -11.18
CA LEU A 601 7.48 20.53 -10.17
C LEU A 601 6.11 21.21 -10.16
N PHE A 602 5.54 21.44 -11.35
CA PHE A 602 4.29 22.19 -11.51
C PHE A 602 3.13 21.54 -10.77
N ASP A 603 3.03 20.21 -10.83
CA ASP A 603 1.87 19.47 -10.34
C ASP A 603 1.94 19.18 -8.83
N LYS A 604 3.03 19.57 -8.13
CA LYS A 604 3.15 19.40 -6.68
C LYS A 604 2.26 20.38 -5.93
N ASP A 605 1.39 19.86 -5.07
CA ASP A 605 0.51 20.62 -4.18
C ASP A 605 1.25 21.47 -3.13
N THR A 606 2.44 21.04 -2.74
CA THR A 606 3.36 21.76 -1.86
C THR A 606 3.97 23.01 -2.49
N LEU A 607 3.84 23.18 -3.81
CA LEU A 607 4.35 24.33 -4.55
C LEU A 607 3.18 25.20 -5.05
N PRO A 608 3.34 26.54 -5.09
CA PRO A 608 2.24 27.47 -5.33
C PRO A 608 1.80 27.54 -6.80
N PHE A 609 2.34 26.71 -7.70
CA PHE A 609 2.02 26.77 -9.13
C PHE A 609 0.52 26.58 -9.40
N LEU A 610 -0.12 25.65 -8.70
CA LEU A 610 -1.56 25.36 -8.85
C LEU A 610 -2.47 26.48 -8.32
N SER A 611 -1.92 27.46 -7.59
CA SER A 611 -2.67 28.64 -7.10
C SER A 611 -2.71 29.81 -8.09
N GLY A 612 -1.90 29.74 -9.15
CA GLY A 612 -1.78 30.80 -10.14
C GLY A 612 -2.91 30.85 -11.16
N THR A 613 -2.75 31.72 -12.16
CA THR A 613 -3.72 31.88 -13.25
C THR A 613 -3.09 31.63 -14.62
N GLY A 614 -3.90 31.39 -15.66
CA GLY A 614 -3.40 31.19 -17.02
C GLY A 614 -2.45 29.98 -17.17
N MET A 615 -2.71 28.91 -16.40
CA MET A 615 -1.92 27.67 -16.46
C MET A 615 -1.97 27.04 -17.85
N MET A 616 -0.82 26.60 -18.36
CA MET A 616 -0.73 25.97 -19.69
C MET A 616 0.30 24.84 -19.66
N ASP A 617 -0.10 23.65 -20.13
CA ASP A 617 0.85 22.63 -20.61
C ASP A 617 1.22 22.99 -22.05
N THR A 618 2.50 23.24 -22.29
CA THR A 618 2.98 23.65 -23.62
C THR A 618 3.11 22.49 -24.59
N GLY A 619 3.11 21.24 -24.08
CA GLY A 619 3.44 20.04 -24.85
C GLY A 619 4.93 19.92 -25.24
N LEU A 620 5.77 20.87 -24.84
CA LEU A 620 7.20 20.87 -25.16
C LEU A 620 7.99 20.08 -24.12
N TYR A 621 8.89 19.21 -24.57
CA TYR A 621 9.84 18.53 -23.69
C TYR A 621 11.05 19.41 -23.41
N ILE A 622 11.56 19.35 -22.17
CA ILE A 622 12.73 20.14 -21.77
C ILE A 622 13.97 19.79 -22.61
N ARG A 623 14.17 18.50 -22.90
CA ARG A 623 15.32 17.99 -23.64
C ARG A 623 15.32 18.45 -25.10
N ASP A 624 14.15 18.45 -25.74
CA ASP A 624 14.00 18.89 -27.14
C ASP A 624 14.37 20.37 -27.30
N ILE A 625 14.11 21.18 -26.29
CA ILE A 625 14.49 22.60 -26.32
C ILE A 625 16.00 22.76 -26.21
N PHE A 626 16.67 22.00 -25.34
CA PHE A 626 18.12 22.00 -25.29
C PHE A 626 18.72 21.53 -26.62
N LEU A 627 18.23 20.42 -27.16
CA LEU A 627 18.67 19.90 -28.46
C LEU A 627 18.58 20.97 -29.55
N SER A 628 17.44 21.66 -29.65
CA SER A 628 17.26 22.70 -30.68
C SER A 628 18.25 23.86 -30.57
N VAL A 629 18.68 24.20 -29.35
CA VAL A 629 19.68 25.25 -29.12
C VAL A 629 21.06 24.76 -29.55
N VAL A 630 21.40 23.51 -29.24
CA VAL A 630 22.67 22.91 -29.69
C VAL A 630 22.72 22.84 -31.22
N GLU A 631 21.65 22.40 -31.87
CA GLU A 631 21.54 22.36 -33.33
C GLU A 631 21.68 23.74 -33.96
N THR A 632 20.97 24.74 -33.41
CA THR A 632 21.06 26.12 -33.92
C THR A 632 22.46 26.70 -33.70
N GLN A 633 23.11 26.40 -32.57
CA GLN A 633 24.50 26.78 -32.37
C GLN A 633 25.45 26.09 -33.36
N ALA A 634 25.15 24.84 -33.77
CA ALA A 634 25.97 24.11 -34.74
C ALA A 634 26.00 24.76 -36.13
N GLU A 635 24.96 25.53 -36.47
CA GLU A 635 24.93 26.33 -37.70
C GLU A 635 25.83 27.58 -37.64
N MET A 636 26.20 28.03 -36.44
CA MET A 636 26.89 29.32 -36.21
C MET A 636 28.29 29.18 -35.62
N TYR A 637 28.56 28.09 -34.89
CA TYR A 637 29.76 27.91 -34.07
C TYR A 637 30.33 26.50 -34.25
N SER A 638 31.60 26.33 -33.89
CA SER A 638 32.29 25.03 -33.94
C SER A 638 32.24 24.25 -32.63
N SER A 639 31.66 24.82 -31.57
CA SER A 639 31.51 24.21 -30.26
C SER A 639 30.29 24.79 -29.55
N PHE A 640 29.74 24.06 -28.57
CA PHE A 640 28.63 24.51 -27.74
C PHE A 640 29.14 25.41 -26.61
N SER A 641 28.44 26.51 -26.35
CA SER A 641 28.62 27.30 -25.14
C SER A 641 27.30 27.80 -24.59
N MET A 642 27.12 27.70 -23.27
CA MET A 642 25.98 28.31 -22.57
C MET A 642 26.04 29.86 -22.55
N THR A 643 27.17 30.45 -22.95
CA THR A 643 27.34 31.91 -23.07
C THR A 643 27.01 32.46 -24.46
N TYR A 644 26.84 31.61 -25.46
CA TYR A 644 26.42 32.03 -26.80
C TYR A 644 24.94 32.41 -26.83
N ASP A 645 24.56 33.13 -27.89
CA ASP A 645 23.17 33.55 -28.09
C ASP A 645 22.26 32.32 -28.20
N ILE A 646 21.12 32.39 -27.51
CA ILE A 646 20.09 31.35 -27.55
C ILE A 646 19.12 31.73 -28.65
N VAL A 647 19.11 30.94 -29.72
CA VAL A 647 18.20 31.10 -30.85
C VAL A 647 17.38 29.82 -30.95
N PHE A 648 16.05 29.97 -30.92
CA PHE A 648 15.12 28.86 -31.16
C PHE A 648 14.68 28.90 -32.63
N PRO A 649 14.65 27.77 -33.36
CA PRO A 649 14.26 27.75 -34.76
C PRO A 649 12.82 28.21 -35.00
N LEU A 650 12.58 28.85 -36.15
CA LEU A 650 11.27 29.33 -36.61
C LEU A 650 10.59 28.25 -37.46
N GLY A 651 9.70 27.41 -36.91
CA GLY A 651 8.98 26.40 -37.69
C GLY A 651 8.37 25.24 -36.90
N ALA A 652 7.83 24.25 -37.62
CA ALA A 652 7.39 22.97 -37.06
C ALA A 652 8.61 22.12 -36.66
N TRP A 653 8.54 21.53 -35.48
CA TRP A 653 9.63 20.79 -34.84
C TRP A 653 9.65 19.35 -35.36
N LEU A 654 10.84 18.80 -35.60
CA LEU A 654 11.04 17.37 -35.47
C LEU A 654 11.47 17.16 -34.03
N THR A 655 10.52 16.81 -33.16
CA THR A 655 10.86 16.29 -31.84
C THR A 655 11.52 14.92 -31.99
N ILE A 656 12.27 14.45 -30.99
CA ILE A 656 12.71 13.04 -30.99
C ILE A 656 11.49 12.09 -31.00
N LEU A 657 10.33 12.55 -30.52
CA LEU A 657 9.04 11.87 -30.69
C LEU A 657 8.53 11.89 -32.13
N ASP A 658 8.84 12.90 -32.93
CA ASP A 658 8.55 12.92 -34.36
C ASP A 658 9.53 12.01 -35.13
N LEU A 659 10.77 11.84 -34.66
CA LEU A 659 11.68 10.80 -35.16
C LEU A 659 11.13 9.39 -34.90
N ARG A 660 10.57 9.14 -33.70
CA ARG A 660 9.82 7.92 -33.35
C ARG A 660 8.58 7.67 -34.23
N ARG A 661 8.05 8.70 -34.91
CA ARG A 661 6.90 8.58 -35.82
C ARG A 661 7.31 8.43 -37.30
N TYR A 662 8.58 8.63 -37.62
CA TYR A 662 9.07 8.74 -39.01
C TYR A 662 9.61 7.41 -39.56
N ASP A 663 9.88 6.41 -38.72
CA ASP A 663 10.44 5.10 -39.12
C ASP A 663 9.39 4.08 -39.64
N GLY A 664 8.11 4.46 -39.71
CA GLY A 664 7.17 3.82 -40.63
C GLY A 664 6.70 2.41 -40.24
N THR A 665 6.90 1.98 -39.01
CA THR A 665 6.31 0.73 -38.50
C THR A 665 5.63 0.96 -37.15
N PHE A 666 4.34 1.31 -37.26
CA PHE A 666 3.24 0.79 -36.42
C PHE A 666 3.30 1.10 -34.90
N LEU A 667 2.25 0.95 -34.09
CA LEU A 667 0.94 0.31 -34.23
C LEU A 667 -0.05 0.98 -33.28
#